data_AF-A0A5A7T7T4-F1
#
_entry.id   AF-A0A5A7T7T4-F1
#
_cell.length_a   1.000
_cell.length_b   1.000
_cell.length_c   1.000
_cell.angle_alpha   90.00
_cell.angle_beta   90.00
_cell.angle_gamma   90.00
#
_symmetry.space_group_name_H-M   'P 1'
#
loop_
_entity.id
_entity.type
_entity.pdbx_description
1 polymer ?
#
loop_
_entity_poly.entity_id
_entity_poly.type
_entity_poly.pdbx_seq_one_letter_code
_entity_poly.pdbx_strand_id
1 'polypeptide(L)'
;MKSFDTFISFRGEDVRNNLIGYLSNALRNYSCLIRFFLDNERLLIGDDLDRRLMEAIEESRTAIVVLSQNYSTSRWCLRELEKIMESMDDGTNRVLPVFYHVDPSHVRHQSGPFERSFVEYENNGQDSQEQVHRWRDAFTRVGHLAGVVVNENSPEVDSINRITNQIFDKLRRPMLIGPNQLNYLVDMRSKLRDINNLLDFESDEVRFIGIVGMGGIGKTTIAKVLHDSIAFTLFGENSCFVTMSGRDIVTVQCLLLSRLLGTRENINILEKNEGANMIKDCLSRRKVLIIFDGVNDREELGYLAGSFDWFGRGSRVIITTRNKNVFSHPNHEQVQLYNVKPLDYNTSFSLFWKHAFDQQSGGPSEQQFIQLSQNIVEKVEGNPQALEQIGSFLRGKDINVWEEELKSLVLVDNERLFKILKISFDQLGTKGQQAFLDLACFFNGKSTGKIIEILASLEYNSPSEVLKLLCDRYLIEIRDGDTVCMPNLIQEMGREIERKKRQRSRIWLRRDAFDIFDEQHGVIDIKGVVLDKRDTEPNLKLKAKQLQDMSRLKILEIDNVQLSPRNQNDLSNQLRLLHWDGFPSDTLPLNFEAPYLFELLLPNAQTTHLWKELKEFKKLKVIDVSNSRTLLETPNLSAVPNLERLILCNCTRLKKIDDSIINLRFLVLVDLTGCVSLETSKCINIFASRPKVLLRGLEGVARQPQSVSLADPKSRSFFSGQEANHNTNFIDERSYKNARGQPSNDIEMNDILGVITLDRTKNRSGVDEQMVNVLLSSFNRYTPIWVEATGWISFLYDIHGTGTEEMLSSVLSPLPFHPLKQLLLLPEVTESPATATQNGGLFH
;
A
#
# COMPACT_ATOMS: atom_id res chain seq x y z
N MET A 1 -11.18 -24.30 12.54
CA MET A 1 -9.91 -24.60 13.26
C MET A 1 -10.14 -25.90 14.04
N LYS A 2 -9.19 -26.86 14.01
CA LYS A 2 -9.23 -28.12 14.80
C LYS A 2 -9.30 -27.82 16.32
N SER A 3 -10.10 -28.57 17.08
CA SER A 3 -10.34 -28.37 18.53
C SER A 3 -9.20 -28.84 19.41
N PHE A 4 -8.46 -29.86 18.96
CA PHE A 4 -7.34 -30.48 19.68
C PHE A 4 -6.05 -30.44 18.86
N ASP A 5 -4.91 -30.31 19.56
CA ASP A 5 -3.57 -30.38 18.99
C ASP A 5 -3.10 -31.83 18.81
N THR A 6 -3.47 -32.73 19.73
CA THR A 6 -3.19 -34.16 19.56
C THR A 6 -4.28 -35.06 20.14
N PHE A 7 -4.59 -36.15 19.45
CA PHE A 7 -5.28 -37.34 19.96
C PHE A 7 -4.24 -38.37 20.38
N ILE A 8 -4.52 -39.19 21.41
CA ILE A 8 -3.62 -40.26 21.83
C ILE A 8 -4.42 -41.58 21.85
N SER A 9 -4.13 -42.46 20.89
CA SER A 9 -4.69 -43.82 20.85
C SER A 9 -3.75 -44.80 21.54
N PHE A 10 -4.29 -45.63 22.43
CA PHE A 10 -3.50 -46.57 23.22
C PHE A 10 -4.34 -47.71 23.80
N ARG A 11 -3.69 -48.83 24.15
CA ARG A 11 -4.34 -49.89 24.93
C ARG A 11 -4.31 -49.57 26.41
N GLY A 12 -5.48 -49.26 26.98
CA GLY A 12 -5.61 -48.86 28.37
C GLY A 12 -5.05 -49.86 29.40
N GLU A 13 -5.17 -51.17 29.16
CA GLU A 13 -4.65 -52.18 30.09
C GLU A 13 -3.12 -52.24 30.13
N ASP A 14 -2.45 -51.94 29.02
CA ASP A 14 -1.01 -52.11 28.89
C ASP A 14 -0.23 -50.88 29.33
N VAL A 15 -0.71 -49.68 28.94
CA VAL A 15 0.12 -48.46 28.97
C VAL A 15 -0.43 -47.30 29.80
N ARG A 16 -1.60 -47.45 30.44
CA ARG A 16 -2.31 -46.34 31.10
C ARG A 16 -1.56 -45.78 32.31
N ASN A 17 -1.05 -46.64 33.18
CA ASN A 17 -0.45 -46.23 34.47
C ASN A 17 1.07 -46.04 34.41
N ASN A 18 1.70 -46.30 33.26
CA ASN A 18 3.14 -46.13 33.01
C ASN A 18 3.36 -45.04 31.93
N LEU A 19 3.65 -45.41 30.68
CA LEU A 19 3.98 -44.50 29.58
C LEU A 19 2.94 -43.40 29.38
N ILE A 20 1.63 -43.73 29.33
CA ILE A 20 0.58 -42.72 29.14
C ILE A 20 0.41 -41.85 30.39
N GLY A 21 0.56 -42.41 31.58
CA GLY A 21 0.57 -41.65 32.84
C GLY A 21 1.69 -40.60 32.87
N TYR A 22 2.90 -40.96 32.48
CA TYR A 22 4.01 -40.01 32.40
C TYR A 22 3.88 -39.04 31.22
N LEU A 23 3.47 -39.51 30.04
CA LEU A 23 3.27 -38.66 28.87
C LEU A 23 2.15 -37.65 29.12
N SER A 24 1.02 -38.05 29.70
CA SER A 24 -0.06 -37.15 30.06
C SER A 24 0.37 -36.15 31.12
N ASN A 25 1.12 -36.55 32.15
CA ASN A 25 1.65 -35.63 33.15
C ASN A 25 2.65 -34.62 32.55
N ALA A 26 3.51 -35.08 31.65
CA ALA A 26 4.45 -34.21 30.95
C ALA A 26 3.72 -33.24 30.00
N LEU A 27 2.75 -33.72 29.23
CA LEU A 27 1.89 -32.88 28.39
C LEU A 27 1.05 -31.91 29.23
N ARG A 28 0.65 -32.29 30.45
CA ARG A 28 -0.03 -31.39 31.41
C ARG A 28 0.88 -30.28 31.93
N ASN A 29 2.16 -30.53 32.14
CA ASN A 29 3.14 -29.48 32.42
C ASN A 29 3.25 -28.46 31.27
N TYR A 30 2.86 -28.87 30.06
CA TYR A 30 2.74 -28.03 28.86
C TYR A 30 1.29 -27.74 28.45
N SER A 31 0.30 -27.96 29.33
CA SER A 31 -1.13 -27.84 29.01
C SER A 31 -1.56 -26.43 28.62
N CYS A 32 -0.77 -25.42 29.00
CA CYS A 32 -0.95 -24.04 28.53
C CYS A 32 -0.60 -23.85 27.03
N LEU A 33 0.07 -24.82 26.40
CA LEU A 33 0.56 -24.76 25.02
C LEU A 33 0.00 -25.88 24.10
N ILE A 34 -0.46 -27.01 24.65
CA ILE A 34 -0.93 -28.16 23.87
C ILE A 34 -2.28 -28.65 24.40
N ARG A 35 -3.32 -28.61 23.57
CA ARG A 35 -4.64 -29.20 23.86
C ARG A 35 -4.66 -30.65 23.38
N PHE A 36 -4.47 -31.62 24.26
CA PHE A 36 -4.58 -33.02 23.89
C PHE A 36 -5.94 -33.62 24.30
N PHE A 37 -6.42 -34.59 23.53
CA PHE A 37 -7.56 -35.43 23.88
C PHE A 37 -7.05 -36.79 24.39
N LEU A 38 -7.59 -37.23 25.53
CA LEU A 38 -7.26 -38.49 26.16
C LEU A 38 -8.57 -39.13 26.60
N ASP A 39 -8.83 -40.36 26.15
CA ASP A 39 -10.17 -40.96 26.16
C ASP A 39 -10.83 -40.96 27.54
N ASN A 40 -10.08 -41.06 28.64
CA ASN A 40 -10.66 -41.15 29.98
C ASN A 40 -10.92 -39.81 30.68
N GLU A 41 -10.49 -38.67 30.13
CA GLU A 41 -10.48 -37.39 30.87
C GLU A 41 -11.51 -36.37 30.37
N ARG A 42 -12.06 -36.55 29.16
CA ARG A 42 -12.91 -35.54 28.52
C ARG A 42 -14.27 -36.04 28.02
N LEU A 43 -14.64 -37.28 28.36
CA LEU A 43 -15.98 -37.80 28.11
C LEU A 43 -16.89 -37.39 29.27
N LEU A 44 -18.05 -36.81 28.96
CA LEU A 44 -19.08 -36.51 29.95
C LEU A 44 -19.95 -37.75 30.19
N ILE A 45 -20.51 -37.86 31.40
CA ILE A 45 -21.46 -38.92 31.74
C ILE A 45 -22.70 -38.73 30.85
N GLY A 46 -22.94 -39.68 29.93
CA GLY A 46 -24.06 -39.67 28.97
C GLY A 46 -23.67 -39.47 27.50
N ASP A 47 -22.39 -39.20 27.20
CA ASP A 47 -21.93 -39.08 25.81
C ASP A 47 -21.95 -40.43 25.07
N ASP A 48 -22.27 -40.39 23.76
CA ASP A 48 -21.99 -41.51 22.85
C ASP A 48 -20.48 -41.60 22.63
N LEU A 49 -19.89 -42.60 23.28
CA LEU A 49 -18.46 -42.87 23.28
C LEU A 49 -17.89 -43.00 21.86
N ASP A 50 -18.61 -43.67 20.96
CA ASP A 50 -18.12 -43.96 19.61
C ASP A 50 -18.07 -42.68 18.79
N ARG A 51 -19.19 -41.95 18.78
CA ARG A 51 -19.29 -40.72 18.03
C ARG A 51 -18.26 -39.69 18.50
N ARG A 52 -18.09 -39.51 19.81
CA ARG A 52 -17.21 -38.49 20.36
C ARG A 52 -15.73 -38.79 20.11
N LEU A 53 -15.32 -40.07 20.12
CA LEU A 53 -13.95 -40.47 19.80
C LEU A 53 -13.63 -40.23 18.32
N MET A 54 -14.54 -40.60 17.42
CA MET A 54 -14.36 -40.35 15.98
C MET A 54 -14.30 -38.84 15.68
N GLU A 55 -15.20 -38.05 16.28
CA GLU A 55 -15.14 -36.58 16.22
C GLU A 55 -13.82 -36.04 16.79
N ALA A 56 -13.34 -36.56 17.92
CA ALA A 56 -12.09 -36.10 18.52
C ALA A 56 -10.87 -36.40 17.64
N ILE A 57 -10.85 -37.53 16.93
CA ILE A 57 -9.82 -37.86 15.93
C ILE A 57 -9.87 -36.86 14.77
N GLU A 58 -11.07 -36.59 14.24
CA GLU A 58 -11.27 -35.61 13.17
C GLU A 58 -11.01 -34.16 13.63
N GLU A 59 -11.22 -33.85 14.91
CA GLU A 59 -10.96 -32.54 15.51
C GLU A 59 -9.51 -32.38 15.99
N SER A 60 -8.68 -33.42 15.88
CA SER A 60 -7.26 -33.40 16.27
C SER A 60 -6.35 -33.09 15.09
N ARG A 61 -5.16 -32.53 15.35
CA ARG A 61 -4.16 -32.23 14.30
C ARG A 61 -3.12 -33.34 14.13
N THR A 62 -2.82 -34.01 15.23
CA THR A 62 -1.85 -35.11 15.32
C THR A 62 -2.51 -36.26 16.06
N ALA A 63 -2.20 -37.49 15.69
CA ALA A 63 -2.57 -38.69 16.43
C ALA A 63 -1.30 -39.40 16.86
N ILE A 64 -1.12 -39.55 18.17
CA ILE A 64 -0.06 -40.37 18.76
C ILE A 64 -0.65 -41.77 18.92
N VAL A 65 -0.07 -42.76 18.25
CA VAL A 65 -0.54 -44.15 18.31
C VAL A 65 0.47 -44.97 19.10
N VAL A 66 0.11 -45.33 20.32
CA VAL A 66 0.97 -46.15 21.19
C VAL A 66 0.63 -47.63 21.01
N LEU A 67 1.47 -48.31 20.22
CA LEU A 67 1.32 -49.71 19.87
C LEU A 67 2.03 -50.59 20.90
N SER A 68 1.24 -51.25 21.76
CA SER A 68 1.67 -52.24 22.74
C SER A 68 1.34 -53.66 22.28
N GLN A 69 1.84 -54.69 22.98
CA GLN A 69 1.66 -56.09 22.60
C GLN A 69 0.18 -56.50 22.49
N ASN A 70 -0.71 -55.97 23.34
CA ASN A 70 -2.13 -56.30 23.31
C ASN A 70 -2.99 -55.22 22.63
N TYR A 71 -2.40 -54.32 21.82
CA TYR A 71 -3.17 -53.26 21.16
C TYR A 71 -4.27 -53.82 20.25
N SER A 72 -3.97 -54.90 19.51
CA SER A 72 -4.89 -55.52 18.55
C SER A 72 -6.00 -56.36 19.19
N THR A 73 -5.99 -56.61 20.51
CA THR A 73 -7.08 -57.37 21.15
C THR A 73 -8.32 -56.50 21.40
N SER A 74 -8.20 -55.19 21.22
CA SER A 74 -9.24 -54.20 21.43
C SER A 74 -9.84 -53.74 20.10
N ARG A 75 -11.09 -54.14 19.83
CA ARG A 75 -11.85 -53.62 18.66
C ARG A 75 -11.93 -52.09 18.63
N TRP A 76 -11.93 -51.44 19.81
CA TRP A 76 -11.89 -49.98 19.92
C TRP A 76 -10.59 -49.38 19.37
N CYS A 77 -9.45 -49.91 19.80
CA CYS A 77 -8.15 -49.45 19.33
C CYS A 77 -7.99 -49.67 17.81
N LEU A 78 -8.56 -50.76 17.28
CA LEU A 78 -8.56 -51.05 15.84
C LEU A 78 -9.40 -50.05 15.05
N ARG A 79 -10.59 -49.68 15.54
CA ARG A 79 -11.45 -48.66 14.91
C ARG A 79 -10.84 -47.26 14.98
N GLU A 80 -10.23 -46.89 16.10
CA GLU A 80 -9.50 -45.63 16.22
C GLU A 80 -8.35 -45.56 15.23
N LEU A 81 -7.55 -46.63 15.13
CA LEU A 81 -6.41 -46.68 14.21
C LEU A 81 -6.87 -46.59 12.76
N GLU A 82 -7.92 -47.31 12.38
CA GLU A 82 -8.54 -47.19 11.05
C GLU A 82 -8.90 -45.73 10.75
N LYS A 83 -9.66 -45.07 11.64
CA LYS A 83 -10.08 -43.68 11.44
C LYS A 83 -8.92 -42.69 11.41
N ILE A 84 -7.88 -42.92 12.22
CA ILE A 84 -6.66 -42.12 12.23
C ILE A 84 -5.95 -42.21 10.89
N MET A 85 -5.85 -43.42 10.32
CA MET A 85 -5.19 -43.65 9.03
C MET A 85 -6.01 -43.10 7.85
N GLU A 86 -7.35 -43.15 7.91
CA GLU A 86 -8.23 -42.43 6.97
C GLU A 86 -7.99 -40.91 7.03
N SER A 87 -7.99 -40.35 8.25
CA SER A 87 -7.77 -38.92 8.45
C SER A 87 -6.38 -38.45 7.99
N MET A 88 -5.40 -39.37 7.98
CA MET A 88 -4.06 -39.14 7.44
C MET A 88 -4.06 -39.06 5.91
N ASP A 89 -4.83 -39.92 5.22
CA ASP A 89 -4.93 -39.92 3.75
C ASP A 89 -5.58 -38.64 3.23
N ASP A 90 -6.59 -38.14 3.95
CA ASP A 90 -7.25 -36.86 3.65
C ASP A 90 -6.36 -35.63 3.99
N GLY A 91 -5.15 -35.85 4.50
CA GLY A 91 -4.19 -34.81 4.88
C GLY A 91 -4.60 -34.01 6.13
N THR A 92 -5.60 -34.47 6.87
CA THR A 92 -6.16 -33.73 8.01
C THR A 92 -5.43 -34.02 9.33
N ASN A 93 -4.78 -35.19 9.46
CA ASN A 93 -4.04 -35.62 10.65
C ASN A 93 -2.60 -36.06 10.33
N ARG A 94 -1.66 -35.78 11.22
CA ARG A 94 -0.32 -36.41 11.23
C ARG A 94 -0.29 -37.56 12.21
N VAL A 95 0.28 -38.70 11.82
CA VAL A 95 0.36 -39.89 12.69
C VAL A 95 1.79 -40.03 13.21
N LEU A 96 1.91 -40.21 14.52
CA LEU A 96 3.18 -40.47 15.20
C LEU A 96 3.09 -41.80 15.96
N PRO A 97 3.63 -42.90 15.39
CA PRO A 97 3.65 -44.17 16.10
C PRO A 97 4.70 -44.19 17.21
N VAL A 98 4.32 -44.78 18.33
CA VAL A 98 5.20 -45.16 19.44
C VAL A 98 5.09 -46.66 19.60
N PHE A 99 6.17 -47.37 19.27
CA PHE A 99 6.26 -48.82 19.38
C PHE A 99 6.73 -49.18 20.79
N TYR A 100 5.78 -49.52 21.67
CA TYR A 100 6.04 -49.77 23.08
C TYR A 100 6.20 -51.27 23.33
N HIS A 101 7.44 -51.71 23.59
CA HIS A 101 7.80 -53.12 23.80
C HIS A 101 7.33 -54.05 22.67
N VAL A 102 7.34 -53.52 21.45
CA VAL A 102 6.94 -54.21 20.22
C VAL A 102 7.90 -53.82 19.11
N ASP A 103 8.30 -54.80 18.30
CA ASP A 103 9.06 -54.57 17.08
C ASP A 103 8.13 -54.02 15.97
N PRO A 104 8.47 -52.91 15.31
CA PRO A 104 7.69 -52.37 14.18
C PRO A 104 7.41 -53.39 13.06
N SER A 105 8.28 -54.37 12.84
CA SER A 105 8.06 -55.45 11.86
C SER A 105 6.86 -56.32 12.21
N HIS A 106 6.64 -56.60 13.49
CA HIS A 106 5.46 -57.33 13.96
C HIS A 106 4.18 -56.54 13.70
N VAL A 107 4.22 -55.21 13.81
CA VAL A 107 3.07 -54.35 13.47
C VAL A 107 2.81 -54.39 11.95
N ARG A 108 3.85 -54.23 11.13
CA ARG A 108 3.76 -54.20 9.65
C ARG A 108 3.18 -55.48 9.06
N HIS A 109 3.54 -56.62 9.64
CA HIS A 109 3.15 -57.94 9.13
C HIS A 109 2.07 -58.61 9.98
N GLN A 110 1.59 -57.92 11.03
CA GLN A 110 0.65 -58.44 12.03
C GLN A 110 1.06 -59.84 12.55
N SER A 111 2.36 -60.02 12.79
CA SER A 111 2.97 -61.25 13.26
C SER A 111 3.31 -61.17 14.75
N GLY A 112 3.72 -62.28 15.37
CA GLY A 112 4.12 -62.30 16.77
C GLY A 112 2.93 -62.02 17.71
N PRO A 113 2.96 -60.96 18.56
CA PRO A 113 1.90 -60.71 19.53
C PRO A 113 0.53 -60.41 18.91
N PHE A 114 0.49 -59.93 17.66
CA PHE A 114 -0.76 -59.53 17.00
C PHE A 114 -1.45 -60.67 16.20
N GLU A 115 -0.72 -61.74 15.91
CA GLU A 115 -1.19 -62.80 15.01
C GLU A 115 -2.47 -63.48 15.54
N ARG A 116 -2.48 -63.82 16.83
CA ARG A 116 -3.59 -64.53 17.47
C ARG A 116 -4.90 -63.75 17.41
N SER A 117 -4.87 -62.45 17.67
CA SER A 117 -6.09 -61.62 17.68
C SER A 117 -6.69 -61.50 16.28
N PHE A 118 -5.87 -61.34 15.24
CA PHE A 118 -6.40 -61.23 13.88
C PHE A 118 -6.97 -62.56 13.37
N VAL A 119 -6.33 -63.69 13.69
CA VAL A 119 -6.88 -65.02 13.42
C VAL A 119 -8.22 -65.23 14.14
N GLU A 120 -8.35 -64.73 15.35
CA GLU A 120 -9.60 -64.82 16.11
C GLU A 120 -10.73 -63.99 15.47
N TYR A 121 -10.46 -62.75 15.02
CA TYR A 121 -11.47 -61.94 14.32
C TYR A 121 -11.91 -62.54 13.00
N GLU A 122 -11.00 -63.18 12.26
CA GLU A 122 -11.31 -63.86 10.99
C GLU A 122 -12.22 -65.10 11.20
N ASN A 123 -12.09 -65.78 12.33
CA ASN A 123 -12.78 -67.05 12.61
C ASN A 123 -14.08 -66.91 13.42
N ASN A 124 -14.23 -65.86 14.22
CA ASN A 124 -15.37 -65.71 15.15
C ASN A 124 -16.69 -65.27 14.49
N GLY A 125 -16.68 -64.89 13.20
CA GLY A 125 -17.88 -64.56 12.42
C GLY A 125 -18.66 -63.33 12.85
N GLN A 126 -18.19 -62.59 13.86
CA GLN A 126 -18.81 -61.36 14.37
C GLN A 126 -18.45 -60.11 13.55
N ASP A 127 -17.29 -60.13 12.88
CA ASP A 127 -16.77 -59.03 12.08
C ASP A 127 -16.74 -59.46 10.60
N SER A 128 -17.04 -58.53 9.68
CA SER A 128 -16.94 -58.85 8.25
C SER A 128 -15.47 -59.02 7.84
N GLN A 129 -15.22 -59.90 6.86
CA GLN A 129 -13.87 -60.09 6.32
C GLN A 129 -13.28 -58.77 5.78
N GLU A 130 -14.13 -57.91 5.22
CA GLU A 130 -13.75 -56.55 4.78
C GLU A 130 -13.29 -55.68 5.95
N GLN A 131 -13.96 -55.74 7.10
CA GLN A 131 -13.59 -54.97 8.29
C GLN A 131 -12.22 -55.39 8.84
N VAL A 132 -11.99 -56.71 8.94
CA VAL A 132 -10.70 -57.22 9.41
C VAL A 132 -9.58 -56.86 8.44
N HIS A 133 -9.86 -56.86 7.14
CA HIS A 133 -8.90 -56.41 6.13
C HIS A 133 -8.52 -54.93 6.29
N ARG A 134 -9.50 -54.05 6.55
CA ARG A 134 -9.24 -52.62 6.83
C ARG A 134 -8.36 -52.43 8.06
N TRP A 135 -8.58 -53.20 9.12
CA TRP A 135 -7.72 -53.16 10.31
C TRP A 135 -6.29 -53.64 10.03
N ARG A 136 -6.11 -54.70 9.23
CA ARG A 136 -4.78 -55.16 8.79
C ARG A 136 -4.06 -54.12 7.93
N ASP A 137 -4.78 -53.45 7.03
CA ASP A 137 -4.23 -52.36 6.23
C ASP A 137 -3.77 -51.19 7.11
N ALA A 138 -4.60 -50.75 8.05
CA ALA A 138 -4.26 -49.69 8.99
C ALA A 138 -3.00 -50.04 9.82
N PHE A 139 -2.87 -51.29 10.31
CA PHE A 139 -1.68 -51.79 10.99
C PHE A 139 -0.44 -51.79 10.08
N THR A 140 -0.58 -52.27 8.86
CA THR A 140 0.52 -52.32 7.88
C THR A 140 1.03 -50.91 7.59
N ARG A 141 0.11 -49.98 7.35
CA ARG A 141 0.42 -48.58 7.05
C ARG A 141 1.04 -47.85 8.24
N VAL A 142 0.48 -47.96 9.44
CA VAL A 142 1.08 -47.32 10.64
C VAL A 142 2.45 -47.92 10.97
N GLY A 143 2.65 -49.21 10.74
CA GLY A 143 3.94 -49.89 10.92
C GLY A 143 5.02 -49.39 9.95
N HIS A 144 4.65 -48.95 8.74
CA HIS A 144 5.58 -48.36 7.76
C HIS A 144 6.03 -46.95 8.11
N LEU A 145 5.36 -46.25 9.02
CA LEU A 145 5.76 -44.92 9.45
C LEU A 145 6.98 -44.96 10.38
N ALA A 146 7.83 -43.94 10.28
CA ALA A 146 8.93 -43.74 11.21
C ALA A 146 8.39 -43.30 12.57
N GLY A 147 8.55 -44.15 13.58
CA GLY A 147 8.07 -43.92 14.95
C GLY A 147 9.17 -44.07 16.00
N VAL A 148 8.79 -43.80 17.25
CA VAL A 148 9.71 -43.96 18.39
C VAL A 148 9.58 -45.37 18.95
N VAL A 149 10.70 -46.10 19.06
CA VAL A 149 10.73 -47.45 19.63
C VAL A 149 11.17 -47.39 21.09
N VAL A 150 10.39 -48.02 21.97
CA VAL A 150 10.67 -48.16 23.40
C VAL A 150 11.04 -49.61 23.70
N ASN A 151 12.33 -49.83 23.93
CA ASN A 151 12.87 -51.15 24.21
C ASN A 151 12.81 -51.45 25.70
N GLU A 152 12.60 -52.73 26.04
CA GLU A 152 12.62 -53.24 27.43
C GLU A 152 13.98 -53.03 28.12
N ASN A 153 15.06 -52.90 27.34
CA ASN A 153 16.44 -52.76 27.84
C ASN A 153 16.89 -51.33 28.12
N SER A 154 16.00 -50.33 27.99
CA SER A 154 16.32 -48.92 28.27
C SER A 154 15.58 -48.44 29.52
N PRO A 155 16.19 -47.61 30.39
CA PRO A 155 15.47 -46.99 31.50
C PRO A 155 14.24 -46.24 30.95
N GLU A 156 13.04 -46.62 31.37
CA GLU A 156 11.78 -46.07 30.84
C GLU A 156 11.74 -44.53 30.94
N VAL A 157 12.31 -43.96 32.01
CA VAL A 157 12.34 -42.52 32.25
C VAL A 157 13.09 -41.74 31.17
N ASP A 158 14.24 -42.25 30.69
CA ASP A 158 15.03 -41.58 29.65
C ASP A 158 14.34 -41.68 28.28
N SER A 159 13.75 -42.86 28.01
CA SER A 159 12.92 -43.10 26.82
C SER A 159 11.68 -42.20 26.82
N ILE A 160 11.00 -42.02 27.96
CA ILE A 160 9.85 -41.15 28.14
C ILE A 160 10.22 -39.67 27.95
N ASN A 161 11.32 -39.19 28.54
CA ASN A 161 11.76 -37.80 28.36
C ASN A 161 12.14 -37.53 26.89
N ARG A 162 12.81 -38.47 26.23
CA ARG A 162 13.13 -38.38 24.81
C ARG A 162 11.88 -38.37 23.94
N ILE A 163 10.92 -39.27 24.20
CA ILE A 163 9.61 -39.33 23.53
C ILE A 163 8.86 -38.01 23.73
N THR A 164 8.77 -37.55 24.96
CA THR A 164 8.06 -36.31 25.32
C THR A 164 8.69 -35.11 24.63
N ASN A 165 10.02 -34.98 24.62
CA ASN A 165 10.69 -33.87 23.95
C ASN A 165 10.52 -33.93 22.43
N GLN A 166 10.62 -35.12 21.81
CA GLN A 166 10.40 -35.28 20.38
C GLN A 166 8.94 -35.03 19.97
N ILE A 167 7.99 -35.52 20.77
CA ILE A 167 6.56 -35.24 20.62
C ILE A 167 6.32 -33.75 20.78
N PHE A 168 6.88 -33.13 21.82
CA PHE A 168 6.74 -31.71 22.08
C PHE A 168 7.30 -30.88 20.93
N ASP A 169 8.52 -31.16 20.45
CA ASP A 169 9.12 -30.43 19.33
C ASP A 169 8.30 -30.60 18.03
N LYS A 170 7.70 -31.78 17.80
CA LYS A 170 6.78 -32.02 16.66
C LYS A 170 5.41 -31.36 16.83
N LEU A 171 4.92 -31.22 18.06
CA LEU A 171 3.65 -30.57 18.41
C LEU A 171 3.80 -29.05 18.58
N ARG A 172 5.03 -28.54 18.75
CA ARG A 172 5.32 -27.13 19.00
C ARG A 172 5.00 -26.31 17.76
N ARG A 173 3.78 -25.77 17.74
CA ARG A 173 3.40 -24.65 16.87
C ARG A 173 3.51 -23.36 17.67
N PRO A 174 4.63 -22.62 17.63
CA PRO A 174 4.58 -21.23 18.02
C PRO A 174 3.77 -20.51 16.95
N MET A 175 2.43 -20.45 17.09
CA MET A 175 1.62 -19.56 16.27
C MET A 175 2.18 -18.16 16.43
N LEU A 176 2.55 -17.52 15.33
CA LEU A 176 3.08 -16.17 15.35
C LEU A 176 1.99 -15.16 15.74
N ILE A 177 0.74 -15.53 15.51
CA ILE A 177 -0.46 -14.78 15.89
C ILE A 177 -1.16 -15.50 17.03
N GLY A 178 -1.21 -14.83 18.19
CA GLY A 178 -1.95 -15.33 19.36
C GLY A 178 -3.47 -15.25 19.17
N PRO A 179 -4.26 -16.00 19.96
CA PRO A 179 -5.73 -16.02 19.87
C PRO A 179 -6.35 -14.61 19.97
N ASN A 180 -5.82 -13.78 20.87
CA ASN A 180 -6.31 -12.42 21.07
C ASN A 180 -6.08 -11.54 19.84
N GLN A 181 -4.94 -11.69 19.15
CA GLN A 181 -4.63 -10.90 17.95
C GLN A 181 -5.52 -11.31 16.77
N LEU A 182 -5.93 -12.58 16.70
CA LEU A 182 -6.80 -13.10 15.64
C LEU A 182 -8.12 -12.32 15.54
N ASN A 183 -8.66 -11.90 16.68
CA ASN A 183 -9.94 -11.17 16.78
C ASN A 183 -9.90 -9.75 16.16
N TYR A 184 -8.70 -9.18 16.06
CA TYR A 184 -8.46 -7.83 15.51
C TYR A 184 -8.00 -7.87 14.05
N LEU A 185 -7.82 -9.06 13.46
CA LEU A 185 -7.48 -9.16 12.05
C LEU A 185 -8.65 -8.66 11.19
N VAL A 186 -8.31 -7.88 10.18
CA VAL A 186 -9.25 -7.30 9.22
C VAL A 186 -8.66 -7.39 7.82
N ASP A 187 -9.52 -7.58 6.82
CA ASP A 187 -9.16 -7.59 5.40
C ASP A 187 -7.95 -8.50 5.05
N MET A 188 -7.87 -9.69 5.67
CA MET A 188 -6.78 -10.64 5.42
C MET A 188 -7.07 -11.58 4.24
N ARG A 189 -8.33 -11.93 4.00
CA ARG A 189 -8.70 -12.95 3.00
C ARG A 189 -8.31 -12.55 1.57
N SER A 190 -8.58 -11.30 1.20
CA SER A 190 -8.20 -10.69 -0.08
C SER A 190 -6.67 -10.67 -0.25
N LYS A 191 -5.96 -10.11 0.72
CA LYS A 191 -4.49 -9.96 0.72
C LYS A 191 -3.77 -11.30 0.64
N LEU A 192 -4.23 -12.30 1.39
CA LEU A 192 -3.65 -13.65 1.35
C LEU A 192 -3.90 -14.32 0.00
N ARG A 193 -5.08 -14.14 -0.60
CA ARG A 193 -5.35 -14.66 -1.95
C ARG A 193 -4.40 -14.07 -2.97
N ASP A 194 -4.21 -12.75 -2.94
CA ASP A 194 -3.32 -12.07 -3.89
C ASP A 194 -1.87 -12.52 -3.71
N ILE A 195 -1.39 -12.65 -2.47
CA ILE A 195 -0.02 -13.15 -2.20
C ILE A 195 0.10 -14.64 -2.54
N ASN A 196 -0.90 -15.48 -2.28
CA ASN A 196 -0.89 -16.89 -2.65
C ASN A 196 -0.79 -17.08 -4.17
N ASN A 197 -1.42 -16.21 -4.95
CA ASN A 197 -1.29 -16.23 -6.41
C ASN A 197 0.16 -15.89 -6.85
N LEU A 198 0.83 -14.97 -6.16
CA LEU A 198 2.25 -14.68 -6.40
C LEU A 198 3.16 -15.84 -5.99
N LEU A 199 2.83 -16.49 -4.87
CA LEU A 199 3.57 -17.66 -4.37
C LEU A 199 3.44 -18.85 -5.32
N ASP A 200 2.29 -19.07 -5.95
CA ASP A 200 2.04 -20.14 -6.94
C ASP A 200 2.63 -21.49 -6.52
N PHE A 201 1.94 -22.18 -5.60
CA PHE A 201 2.44 -23.43 -5.03
C PHE A 201 2.48 -24.59 -6.04
N GLU A 202 1.92 -24.43 -7.23
CA GLU A 202 1.97 -25.43 -8.31
C GLU A 202 3.33 -25.41 -9.04
N SER A 203 4.02 -24.25 -9.03
CA SER A 203 5.34 -24.11 -9.61
C SER A 203 6.46 -24.68 -8.71
N ASP A 204 7.40 -25.42 -9.30
CA ASP A 204 8.61 -25.91 -8.64
C ASP A 204 9.77 -24.88 -8.63
N GLU A 205 9.52 -23.65 -9.10
CA GLU A 205 10.53 -22.58 -9.09
C GLU A 205 10.76 -22.02 -7.68
N VAL A 206 11.94 -21.41 -7.47
CA VAL A 206 12.22 -20.60 -6.29
C VAL A 206 11.58 -19.24 -6.48
N ARG A 207 10.73 -18.80 -5.56
CA ARG A 207 10.06 -17.49 -5.64
C ARG A 207 10.37 -16.60 -4.46
N PHE A 208 10.70 -15.34 -4.76
CA PHE A 208 10.91 -14.29 -3.78
C PHE A 208 9.78 -13.28 -3.89
N ILE A 209 9.20 -12.92 -2.75
CA ILE A 209 8.13 -11.93 -2.66
C ILE A 209 8.53 -10.83 -1.68
N GLY A 210 8.53 -9.59 -2.16
CA GLY A 210 8.70 -8.40 -1.33
C GLY A 210 7.35 -7.84 -0.91
N ILE A 211 6.96 -8.00 0.36
CA ILE A 211 5.82 -7.31 0.96
C ILE A 211 6.29 -5.92 1.40
N VAL A 212 5.84 -4.90 0.69
CA VAL A 212 6.41 -3.55 0.77
C VAL A 212 5.35 -2.48 1.03
N GLY A 213 5.72 -1.40 1.71
CA GLY A 213 4.77 -0.34 2.08
C GLY A 213 5.23 0.51 3.27
N MET A 214 4.45 1.54 3.58
CA MET A 214 4.70 2.50 4.66
C MET A 214 4.81 1.84 6.06
N GLY A 215 5.45 2.53 7.01
CA GLY A 215 5.45 2.13 8.43
C GLY A 215 4.03 1.95 8.98
N GLY A 216 3.81 0.90 9.77
CA GLY A 216 2.51 0.61 10.40
C GLY A 216 1.43 0.03 9.49
N ILE A 217 1.65 -0.07 8.18
CA ILE A 217 0.62 -0.51 7.20
C ILE A 217 0.19 -1.99 7.28
N GLY A 218 0.79 -2.78 8.20
CA GLY A 218 0.40 -4.18 8.43
C GLY A 218 1.24 -5.26 7.71
N LYS A 219 2.38 -4.91 7.10
CA LYS A 219 3.28 -5.88 6.41
C LYS A 219 3.63 -7.10 7.26
N THR A 220 4.13 -6.87 8.47
CA THR A 220 4.51 -7.92 9.43
C THR A 220 3.31 -8.79 9.79
N THR A 221 2.14 -8.18 10.00
CA THR A 221 0.91 -8.92 10.33
C THR A 221 0.51 -9.84 9.17
N ILE A 222 0.51 -9.34 7.93
CA ILE A 222 0.23 -10.14 6.74
C ILE A 222 1.20 -11.32 6.64
N ALA A 223 2.50 -11.07 6.82
CA ALA A 223 3.52 -12.12 6.75
C ALA A 223 3.36 -13.19 7.84
N LYS A 224 2.97 -12.80 9.07
CA LYS A 224 2.66 -13.74 10.15
C LYS A 224 1.42 -14.57 9.87
N VAL A 225 0.32 -13.96 9.39
CA VAL A 225 -0.91 -14.70 9.04
C VAL A 225 -0.59 -15.71 7.93
N LEU A 226 0.15 -15.27 6.91
CA LEU A 226 0.55 -16.10 5.79
C LEU A 226 1.37 -17.29 6.29
N HIS A 227 2.43 -17.06 7.07
CA HIS A 227 3.22 -18.13 7.69
C HIS A 227 2.34 -19.12 8.44
N ASP A 228 1.50 -18.65 9.37
CA ASP A 228 0.64 -19.53 10.17
C ASP A 228 -0.37 -20.33 9.32
N SER A 229 -0.73 -19.82 8.14
CA SER A 229 -1.67 -20.48 7.21
C SER A 229 -1.06 -21.55 6.30
N ILE A 230 0.21 -21.42 5.89
CA ILE A 230 0.84 -22.31 4.89
C ILE A 230 2.06 -23.09 5.41
N ALA A 231 2.74 -22.59 6.45
CA ALA A 231 4.01 -23.15 6.89
C ALA A 231 3.86 -24.63 7.27
N PHE A 232 2.86 -24.94 8.09
CA PHE A 232 2.63 -26.30 8.55
C PHE A 232 2.15 -27.24 7.44
N THR A 233 1.18 -26.79 6.64
CA THR A 233 0.50 -27.63 5.64
C THR A 233 1.40 -27.95 4.44
N LEU A 234 2.23 -27.00 4.01
CA LEU A 234 3.00 -27.12 2.77
C LEU A 234 4.51 -27.32 2.98
N PHE A 235 5.06 -26.91 4.11
CA PHE A 235 6.52 -26.91 4.35
C PHE A 235 6.93 -27.65 5.63
N GLY A 236 6.02 -27.90 6.56
CA GLY A 236 6.31 -28.58 7.83
C GLY A 236 7.42 -27.88 8.62
N GLU A 237 8.46 -28.64 8.99
CA GLU A 237 9.61 -28.17 9.76
C GLU A 237 10.59 -27.32 8.93
N ASN A 238 10.46 -27.32 7.59
CA ASN A 238 11.29 -26.53 6.68
C ASN A 238 10.78 -25.09 6.53
N SER A 239 10.21 -24.52 7.60
CA SER A 239 9.66 -23.18 7.63
C SER A 239 10.28 -22.33 8.74
N CYS A 240 10.57 -21.07 8.45
CA CYS A 240 11.18 -20.16 9.41
C CYS A 240 10.68 -18.72 9.25
N PHE A 241 10.38 -18.09 10.39
CA PHE A 241 10.07 -16.66 10.47
C PHE A 241 11.13 -15.99 11.32
N VAL A 242 11.83 -15.02 10.75
CA VAL A 242 12.92 -14.30 11.42
C VAL A 242 12.67 -12.80 11.33
N THR A 243 12.80 -12.10 12.45
CA THR A 243 12.67 -10.64 12.52
C THR A 243 14.03 -9.98 12.67
N MET A 244 14.22 -8.89 11.94
CA MET A 244 15.41 -8.03 12.02
C MET A 244 15.35 -7.04 13.19
N SER A 245 14.18 -6.86 13.80
CA SER A 245 13.96 -5.82 14.80
C SER A 245 14.84 -6.01 16.03
N GLY A 246 15.79 -5.08 16.22
CA GLY A 246 16.70 -5.06 17.37
C GLY A 246 17.79 -6.13 17.36
N ARG A 247 18.12 -6.69 16.19
CA ARG A 247 19.11 -7.76 16.04
C ARG A 247 20.12 -7.40 14.96
N ASP A 248 21.39 -7.73 15.19
CA ASP A 248 22.40 -7.68 14.16
C ASP A 248 22.25 -8.88 13.20
N ILE A 249 22.93 -8.79 12.05
CA ILE A 249 22.84 -9.78 10.98
C ILE A 249 23.33 -11.16 11.41
N VAL A 250 24.38 -11.25 12.22
CA VAL A 250 24.98 -12.53 12.65
C VAL A 250 24.01 -13.26 13.58
N THR A 251 23.40 -12.53 14.52
CA THR A 251 22.34 -13.07 15.38
C THR A 251 21.19 -13.66 14.55
N VAL A 252 20.77 -12.96 13.50
CA VAL A 252 19.70 -13.42 12.58
C VAL A 252 20.13 -14.69 11.83
N GLN A 253 21.38 -14.76 11.35
CA GLN A 253 21.92 -15.95 10.67
C GLN A 253 21.97 -17.17 11.60
N CYS A 254 22.43 -17.00 12.85
CA CYS A 254 22.44 -18.07 13.86
C CYS A 254 21.03 -18.60 14.15
N LEU A 255 20.05 -17.70 14.27
CA LEU A 255 18.65 -18.06 14.51
C LEU A 255 18.02 -18.81 13.34
N LEU A 256 18.30 -18.37 12.11
CA LEU A 256 17.81 -19.04 10.90
C LEU A 256 18.34 -20.47 10.83
N LEU A 257 19.65 -20.64 10.98
CA LEU A 257 20.30 -21.95 10.88
C LEU A 257 19.89 -22.88 12.01
N SER A 258 19.88 -22.42 13.26
CA SER A 258 19.51 -23.26 14.42
C SER A 258 18.09 -23.80 14.29
N ARG A 259 17.17 -22.98 13.77
CA ARG A 259 15.78 -23.38 13.57
C ARG A 259 15.59 -24.36 12.42
N LEU A 260 16.33 -24.19 11.33
CA LEU A 260 16.25 -25.07 10.15
C LEU A 260 17.04 -26.38 10.28
N LEU A 261 18.07 -26.40 11.13
CA LEU A 261 18.83 -27.61 11.46
C LEU A 261 18.20 -28.38 12.62
N GLY A 262 17.23 -27.80 13.33
CA GLY A 262 16.59 -28.43 14.49
C GLY A 262 17.54 -28.63 15.68
N THR A 263 18.65 -27.89 15.73
CA THR A 263 19.68 -28.03 16.77
C THR A 263 19.43 -27.04 17.90
N ARG A 264 19.44 -27.52 19.14
CA ARG A 264 19.47 -26.65 20.34
C ARG A 264 20.88 -26.16 20.70
N GLU A 265 21.90 -26.65 19.99
CA GLU A 265 23.28 -26.21 20.15
C GLU A 265 23.48 -24.82 19.54
N ASN A 266 24.32 -24.00 20.20
CA ASN A 266 24.65 -22.67 19.73
C ASN A 266 25.51 -22.76 18.47
N ILE A 267 24.96 -22.37 17.33
CA ILE A 267 25.73 -22.16 16.11
C ILE A 267 26.62 -20.95 16.33
N ASN A 268 27.93 -21.16 16.25
CA ASN A 268 28.91 -20.10 16.41
C ASN A 268 29.29 -19.55 15.03
N ILE A 269 28.77 -18.38 14.68
CA ILE A 269 29.18 -17.60 13.50
C ILE A 269 30.01 -16.43 13.99
N LEU A 270 31.24 -16.30 13.49
CA LEU A 270 32.12 -15.20 13.86
C LEU A 270 31.91 -13.98 12.96
N GLU A 271 31.60 -14.21 11.67
CA GLU A 271 31.44 -13.14 10.68
C GLU A 271 30.24 -13.33 9.74
N LYS A 272 29.68 -12.22 9.26
CA LYS A 272 28.50 -12.20 8.36
C LYS A 272 28.66 -13.00 7.06
N ASN A 273 29.87 -13.06 6.50
CA ASN A 273 30.15 -13.83 5.28
C ASN A 273 30.13 -15.34 5.54
N GLU A 274 30.66 -15.76 6.68
CA GLU A 274 30.63 -17.16 7.11
C GLU A 274 29.19 -17.63 7.26
N GLY A 275 28.37 -16.87 8.00
CA GLY A 275 26.95 -17.18 8.15
C GLY A 275 26.19 -17.22 6.82
N ALA A 276 26.50 -16.32 5.89
CA ALA A 276 25.89 -16.30 4.56
C ALA A 276 26.22 -17.57 3.75
N ASN A 277 27.49 -18.00 3.77
CA ASN A 277 27.92 -19.24 3.10
C ASN A 277 27.24 -20.47 3.74
N MET A 278 27.17 -20.53 5.07
CA MET A 278 26.49 -21.62 5.77
C MET A 278 25.00 -21.70 5.42
N ILE A 279 24.32 -20.55 5.30
CA ILE A 279 22.92 -20.48 4.88
C ILE A 279 22.77 -21.02 3.46
N LYS A 280 23.61 -20.56 2.52
CA LYS A 280 23.59 -21.04 1.13
C LYS A 280 23.76 -22.56 1.05
N ASP A 281 24.78 -23.10 1.73
CA ASP A 281 25.07 -24.52 1.71
C ASP A 281 23.93 -25.34 2.31
N CYS A 282 23.35 -24.86 3.42
CA CYS A 282 22.23 -25.51 4.09
C CYS A 282 20.96 -25.56 3.23
N LEU A 283 20.67 -24.48 2.48
CA LEU A 283 19.38 -24.27 1.81
C LEU A 283 19.36 -24.66 0.33
N SER A 284 20.51 -24.76 -0.33
CA SER A 284 20.63 -24.97 -1.79
C SER A 284 19.85 -26.16 -2.36
N ARG A 285 19.53 -27.16 -1.54
CA ARG A 285 18.83 -28.39 -1.95
C ARG A 285 17.54 -28.66 -1.16
N ARG A 286 17.10 -27.70 -0.35
CA ARG A 286 15.92 -27.85 0.52
C ARG A 286 14.78 -26.99 0.00
N LYS A 287 13.58 -27.58 -0.07
CA LYS A 287 12.33 -26.85 -0.26
C LYS A 287 11.96 -26.19 1.06
N VAL A 288 12.05 -24.86 1.13
CA VAL A 288 11.83 -24.10 2.38
C VAL A 288 10.86 -22.95 2.21
N LEU A 289 10.21 -22.56 3.31
CA LEU A 289 9.50 -21.30 3.45
C LEU A 289 10.26 -20.41 4.44
N ILE A 290 10.80 -19.28 3.99
CA ILE A 290 11.50 -18.34 4.88
C ILE A 290 10.86 -16.97 4.80
N ILE A 291 10.57 -16.37 5.95
CA ILE A 291 10.11 -15.00 6.06
C ILE A 291 11.14 -14.16 6.80
N PHE A 292 11.68 -13.16 6.12
CA PHE A 292 12.54 -12.12 6.69
C PHE A 292 11.70 -10.87 6.94
N ASP A 293 11.38 -10.62 8.21
CA ASP A 293 10.57 -9.50 8.63
C ASP A 293 11.41 -8.28 9.02
N GLY A 294 11.23 -7.19 8.29
CA GLY A 294 11.79 -5.88 8.62
C GLY A 294 13.19 -5.63 8.07
N VAL A 295 13.52 -6.15 6.88
CA VAL A 295 14.82 -5.89 6.22
C VAL A 295 14.94 -4.41 5.84
N ASN A 296 16.04 -3.76 6.23
CA ASN A 296 16.22 -2.31 6.12
C ASN A 296 16.98 -1.88 4.87
N ASP A 297 17.95 -2.67 4.43
CA ASP A 297 18.78 -2.37 3.27
C ASP A 297 19.21 -3.61 2.46
N ARG A 298 19.86 -3.35 1.33
CA ARG A 298 20.29 -4.39 0.37
C ARG A 298 21.43 -5.27 0.90
N GLU A 299 22.25 -4.74 1.82
CA GLU A 299 23.39 -5.47 2.38
C GLU A 299 22.88 -6.54 3.35
N GLU A 300 21.92 -6.20 4.21
CA GLU A 300 21.22 -7.17 5.06
C GLU A 300 20.60 -8.31 4.22
N LEU A 301 19.89 -7.99 3.13
CA LEU A 301 19.31 -9.02 2.25
C LEU A 301 20.40 -9.88 1.60
N GLY A 302 21.50 -9.27 1.16
CA GLY A 302 22.64 -9.96 0.56
C GLY A 302 23.23 -11.05 1.46
N TYR A 303 23.25 -10.83 2.78
CA TYR A 303 23.77 -11.79 3.77
C TYR A 303 22.78 -12.86 4.23
N LEU A 304 21.49 -12.72 3.89
CA LEU A 304 20.43 -13.66 4.30
C LEU A 304 19.88 -14.47 3.13
N ALA A 305 19.75 -13.85 1.96
CA ALA A 305 19.21 -14.44 0.75
C ALA A 305 19.85 -13.78 -0.49
N GLY A 306 21.15 -14.01 -0.69
CA GLY A 306 21.95 -13.31 -1.70
C GLY A 306 21.50 -13.50 -3.14
N SER A 307 20.84 -14.62 -3.45
CA SER A 307 20.31 -14.93 -4.78
C SER A 307 19.35 -16.14 -4.74
N PHE A 308 18.61 -16.36 -5.82
CA PHE A 308 17.62 -17.43 -5.94
C PHE A 308 18.22 -18.84 -5.90
N ASP A 309 19.48 -19.02 -6.34
CA ASP A 309 20.21 -20.30 -6.33
C ASP A 309 20.62 -20.78 -4.93
N TRP A 310 20.43 -19.95 -3.90
CA TRP A 310 20.67 -20.35 -2.51
C TRP A 310 19.61 -21.32 -1.98
N PHE A 311 18.51 -21.51 -2.70
CA PHE A 311 17.36 -22.25 -2.23
C PHE A 311 17.03 -23.41 -3.17
N GLY A 312 16.60 -24.54 -2.60
CA GLY A 312 16.15 -25.69 -3.37
C GLY A 312 14.83 -25.40 -4.09
N ARG A 313 14.51 -26.22 -5.10
CA ARG A 313 13.28 -26.12 -5.87
C ARG A 313 12.02 -26.12 -4.99
N GLY A 314 11.01 -25.39 -5.42
CA GLY A 314 9.75 -25.18 -4.71
C GLY A 314 9.85 -24.25 -3.48
N SER A 315 10.99 -23.60 -3.25
CA SER A 315 11.17 -22.70 -2.10
C SER A 315 10.43 -21.37 -2.26
N ARG A 316 10.01 -20.81 -1.13
CA ARG A 316 9.30 -19.52 -1.04
C ARG A 316 10.01 -18.64 -0.02
N VAL A 317 10.51 -17.49 -0.46
CA VAL A 317 11.18 -16.51 0.39
C VAL A 317 10.36 -15.22 0.39
N ILE A 318 9.94 -14.77 1.58
CA ILE A 318 9.12 -13.57 1.74
C ILE A 318 9.94 -12.55 2.52
N ILE A 319 10.01 -11.33 2.01
CA ILE A 319 10.76 -10.23 2.61
C ILE A 319 9.77 -9.11 2.92
N THR A 320 9.66 -8.71 4.19
CA THR A 320 8.93 -7.48 4.53
C THR A 320 9.90 -6.31 4.63
N THR A 321 9.59 -5.21 3.95
CA THR A 321 10.42 -3.99 4.04
C THR A 321 9.62 -2.72 3.81
N ARG A 322 10.13 -1.60 4.35
CA ARG A 322 9.65 -0.24 4.07
C ARG A 322 10.50 0.47 3.01
N ASN A 323 11.46 -0.23 2.42
CA ASN A 323 12.47 0.32 1.52
C ASN A 323 12.59 -0.53 0.26
N LYS A 324 12.03 -0.08 -0.87
CA LYS A 324 12.11 -0.80 -2.15
C LYS A 324 13.56 -0.98 -2.64
N ASN A 325 14.47 -0.09 -2.26
CA ASN A 325 15.88 -0.14 -2.66
C ASN A 325 16.63 -1.37 -2.10
N VAL A 326 16.03 -2.11 -1.16
CA VAL A 326 16.53 -3.42 -0.71
C VAL A 326 16.70 -4.39 -1.89
N PHE A 327 15.85 -4.30 -2.92
CA PHE A 327 15.86 -5.20 -4.08
C PHE A 327 16.61 -4.62 -5.29
N SER A 328 17.39 -3.54 -5.12
CA SER A 328 18.10 -2.89 -6.23
C SER A 328 19.28 -3.68 -6.80
N HIS A 329 19.70 -4.75 -6.13
CA HIS A 329 20.80 -5.59 -6.60
C HIS A 329 20.33 -6.47 -7.77
N PRO A 330 21.16 -6.69 -8.82
CA PRO A 330 20.77 -7.49 -9.99
C PRO A 330 20.23 -8.90 -9.64
N ASN A 331 20.80 -9.53 -8.62
CA ASN A 331 20.34 -10.83 -8.11
C ASN A 331 18.88 -10.85 -7.59
N HIS A 332 18.27 -9.69 -7.38
CA HIS A 332 16.92 -9.53 -6.83
C HIS A 332 15.95 -8.85 -7.81
N GLU A 333 16.33 -8.67 -9.08
CA GLU A 333 15.47 -8.06 -10.11
C GLU A 333 14.16 -8.84 -10.34
N GLN A 334 14.18 -10.15 -10.11
CA GLN A 334 13.01 -11.04 -10.28
C GLN A 334 12.09 -11.10 -9.05
N VAL A 335 12.38 -10.34 -7.98
CA VAL A 335 11.53 -10.33 -6.78
C VAL A 335 10.17 -9.72 -7.12
N GLN A 336 9.10 -10.46 -6.85
CA GLN A 336 7.73 -9.97 -7.06
C GLN A 336 7.31 -9.08 -5.89
N LEU A 337 6.93 -7.83 -6.18
CA LEU A 337 6.57 -6.85 -5.15
C LEU A 337 5.07 -6.81 -4.90
N TYR A 338 4.67 -7.03 -3.66
CA TYR A 338 3.31 -6.80 -3.16
C TYR A 338 3.26 -5.48 -2.38
N ASN A 339 2.74 -4.42 -3.02
CA ASN A 339 2.56 -3.11 -2.38
C ASN A 339 1.31 -3.11 -1.49
N VAL A 340 1.50 -3.06 -0.18
CA VAL A 340 0.40 -3.03 0.79
C VAL A 340 -0.30 -1.67 0.75
N LYS A 341 -1.58 -1.68 0.40
CA LYS A 341 -2.43 -0.49 0.39
C LYS A 341 -2.93 -0.16 1.81
N PRO A 342 -3.23 1.12 2.10
CA PRO A 342 -4.01 1.51 3.28
C PRO A 342 -5.34 0.76 3.35
N LEU A 343 -5.85 0.59 4.57
CA LEU A 343 -7.19 0.03 4.77
C LEU A 343 -8.23 0.98 4.19
N ASP A 344 -9.28 0.42 3.60
CA ASP A 344 -10.45 1.21 3.22
C ASP A 344 -11.15 1.77 4.46
N TYR A 345 -12.03 2.73 4.25
CA TYR A 345 -12.73 3.43 5.34
C TYR A 345 -13.49 2.47 6.27
N ASN A 346 -14.25 1.53 5.72
CA ASN A 346 -15.09 0.63 6.52
C ASN A 346 -14.23 -0.32 7.37
N THR A 347 -13.18 -0.86 6.76
CA THR A 347 -12.22 -1.72 7.45
C THR A 347 -11.45 -0.95 8.53
N SER A 348 -11.06 0.29 8.24
CA SER A 348 -10.39 1.18 9.19
C SER A 348 -11.28 1.50 10.39
N PHE A 349 -12.54 1.85 10.13
CA PHE A 349 -13.53 2.11 11.17
C PHE A 349 -13.76 0.88 12.04
N SER A 350 -13.96 -0.29 11.43
CA SER A 350 -14.13 -1.55 12.16
C SER A 350 -12.94 -1.87 13.06
N LEU A 351 -11.70 -1.72 12.55
CA LEU A 351 -10.49 -1.96 13.32
C LEU A 351 -10.39 -0.99 14.50
N PHE A 352 -10.53 0.31 14.25
CA PHE A 352 -10.50 1.34 15.28
C PHE A 352 -11.57 1.08 16.36
N TRP A 353 -12.81 0.83 15.95
CA TRP A 353 -13.93 0.59 16.84
C TRP A 353 -13.72 -0.62 17.75
N LYS A 354 -13.17 -1.71 17.21
CA LYS A 354 -12.81 -2.91 18.00
C LYS A 354 -11.79 -2.58 19.10
N HIS A 355 -10.80 -1.75 18.80
CA HIS A 355 -9.78 -1.35 19.78
C HIS A 355 -10.30 -0.33 20.80
N ALA A 356 -11.21 0.54 20.39
CA ALA A 356 -11.82 1.56 21.26
C ALA A 356 -12.86 1.01 22.24
N PHE A 357 -13.66 0.00 21.85
CA PHE A 357 -14.88 -0.35 22.62
C PHE A 357 -15.07 -1.81 23.03
N ASP A 358 -14.09 -2.71 22.81
CA ASP A 358 -14.24 -4.17 22.99
C ASP A 358 -15.39 -4.81 22.19
N GLN A 359 -15.20 -6.06 21.78
CA GLN A 359 -16.22 -6.78 21.01
C GLN A 359 -17.50 -7.10 21.80
N GLN A 360 -17.42 -7.21 23.14
CA GLN A 360 -18.58 -7.62 23.95
C GLN A 360 -19.54 -6.47 24.25
N SER A 361 -19.07 -5.22 24.20
CA SER A 361 -19.83 -4.05 24.63
C SER A 361 -20.71 -3.47 23.52
N GLY A 362 -20.53 -3.88 22.26
CA GLY A 362 -21.23 -3.31 21.09
C GLY A 362 -20.87 -1.84 20.77
N GLY A 363 -20.10 -1.18 21.65
CA GLY A 363 -19.87 0.26 21.63
C GLY A 363 -21.07 1.06 22.16
N PRO A 364 -20.85 2.31 22.61
CA PRO A 364 -21.93 3.18 23.03
C PRO A 364 -22.82 3.54 21.82
N SER A 365 -24.15 3.57 22.02
CA SER A 365 -25.12 4.02 21.00
C SER A 365 -25.15 5.54 20.82
N GLU A 366 -24.31 6.27 21.56
CA GLU A 366 -24.23 7.72 21.51
C GLU A 366 -23.63 8.20 20.18
N GLN A 367 -24.37 9.04 19.47
CA GLN A 367 -23.97 9.56 18.15
C GLN A 367 -22.64 10.33 18.19
N GLN A 368 -22.28 10.94 19.31
CA GLN A 368 -21.03 11.69 19.45
C GLN A 368 -19.79 10.79 19.31
N PHE A 369 -19.76 9.61 19.93
CA PHE A 369 -18.64 8.67 19.78
C PHE A 369 -18.51 8.15 18.35
N ILE A 370 -19.63 7.92 17.66
CA ILE A 370 -19.64 7.54 16.25
C ILE A 370 -19.00 8.65 15.41
N GLN A 371 -19.46 9.89 15.56
CA GLN A 371 -18.96 11.03 14.80
C GLN A 371 -17.46 11.28 15.05
N LEU A 372 -17.01 11.21 16.31
CA LEU A 372 -15.59 11.34 16.64
C LEU A 372 -14.76 10.20 16.04
N SER A 373 -15.27 8.96 16.07
CA SER A 373 -14.61 7.82 15.44
C SER A 373 -14.46 7.99 13.93
N GLN A 374 -15.50 8.48 13.25
CA GLN A 374 -15.45 8.77 11.80
C GLN A 374 -14.36 9.80 11.50
N ASN A 375 -14.33 10.92 12.23
CA ASN A 375 -13.33 11.97 12.04
C ASN A 375 -11.90 11.48 12.32
N ILE A 376 -11.69 10.67 13.36
CA ILE A 376 -10.39 10.08 13.68
C ILE A 376 -9.93 9.15 12.55
N VAL A 377 -10.82 8.27 12.06
CA VAL A 377 -10.52 7.31 11.00
C VAL A 377 -10.15 8.02 9.70
N GLU A 378 -10.89 9.06 9.33
CA GLU A 378 -10.58 9.91 8.18
C GLU A 378 -9.20 10.54 8.31
N LYS A 379 -8.86 11.06 9.50
CA LYS A 379 -7.56 11.71 9.72
C LYS A 379 -6.38 10.72 9.70
N VAL A 380 -6.58 9.48 10.13
CA VAL A 380 -5.51 8.44 10.18
C VAL A 380 -5.28 7.76 8.82
N GLU A 381 -6.15 8.00 7.84
CA GLU A 381 -5.99 7.57 6.43
C GLU A 381 -5.66 6.07 6.29
N GLY A 382 -6.29 5.23 7.11
CA GLY A 382 -6.21 3.78 6.97
C GLY A 382 -4.90 3.12 7.40
N ASN A 383 -4.08 3.77 8.24
CA ASN A 383 -2.90 3.14 8.86
C ASN A 383 -3.29 2.24 10.05
N PRO A 384 -3.19 0.89 9.93
CA PRO A 384 -3.65 -0.04 10.97
C PRO A 384 -3.01 0.16 12.33
N GLN A 385 -1.68 0.34 12.38
CA GLN A 385 -0.95 0.48 13.65
C GLN A 385 -1.35 1.77 14.38
N ALA A 386 -1.58 2.85 13.65
CA ALA A 386 -2.05 4.10 14.24
C ALA A 386 -3.48 3.96 14.76
N LEU A 387 -4.40 3.36 13.99
CA LEU A 387 -5.77 3.10 14.41
C LEU A 387 -5.83 2.24 15.68
N GLU A 388 -5.03 1.18 15.74
CA GLU A 388 -4.90 0.33 16.93
C GLU A 388 -4.43 1.12 18.15
N GLN A 389 -3.36 1.92 18.01
CA GLN A 389 -2.79 2.67 19.14
C GLN A 389 -3.72 3.76 19.67
N ILE A 390 -4.38 4.49 18.77
CA ILE A 390 -5.32 5.56 19.13
C ILE A 390 -6.59 4.96 19.74
N GLY A 391 -7.19 3.96 19.09
CA GLY A 391 -8.37 3.28 19.62
C GLY A 391 -8.11 2.67 21.00
N SER A 392 -6.99 1.95 21.17
CA SER A 392 -6.63 1.36 22.47
C SER A 392 -6.40 2.42 23.56
N PHE A 393 -5.90 3.60 23.21
CA PHE A 393 -5.73 4.71 24.17
C PHE A 393 -7.05 5.29 24.64
N LEU A 394 -7.99 5.45 23.71
CA LEU A 394 -9.31 6.05 23.94
C LEU A 394 -10.30 5.11 24.66
N ARG A 395 -9.94 3.84 24.78
CA ARG A 395 -10.76 2.83 25.43
C ARG A 395 -11.08 3.21 26.89
N GLY A 396 -12.36 3.24 27.20
CA GLY A 396 -12.88 3.59 28.54
C GLY A 396 -12.64 5.05 28.95
N LYS A 397 -12.26 5.93 28.01
CA LYS A 397 -12.10 7.36 28.25
C LYS A 397 -13.41 8.11 28.05
N ASP A 398 -13.55 9.23 28.74
CA ASP A 398 -14.67 10.15 28.55
C ASP A 398 -14.57 10.91 27.22
N ILE A 399 -15.69 11.49 26.82
CA ILE A 399 -15.84 12.20 25.54
C ILE A 399 -14.87 13.38 25.38
N ASN A 400 -14.48 14.07 26.47
CA ASN A 400 -13.59 15.23 26.37
C ASN A 400 -12.19 14.78 25.93
N VAL A 401 -11.72 13.63 26.44
CA VAL A 401 -10.44 13.04 26.01
C VAL A 401 -10.47 12.66 24.52
N TRP A 402 -11.61 12.18 24.01
CA TRP A 402 -11.77 11.91 22.58
C TRP A 402 -11.69 13.18 21.72
N GLU A 403 -12.34 14.26 22.16
CA GLU A 403 -12.24 15.55 21.48
C GLU A 403 -10.82 16.12 21.50
N GLU A 404 -10.11 15.99 22.62
CA GLU A 404 -8.70 16.40 22.74
C GLU A 404 -7.79 15.57 21.84
N GLU A 405 -7.99 14.25 21.78
CA GLU A 405 -7.21 13.38 20.88
C GLU A 405 -7.47 13.75 19.42
N LEU A 406 -8.73 13.98 19.01
CA LEU A 406 -9.05 14.44 17.65
C LEU A 406 -8.39 15.80 17.36
N LYS A 407 -8.44 16.76 18.29
CA LYS A 407 -7.72 18.04 18.15
C LYS A 407 -6.21 17.81 17.96
N SER A 408 -5.60 16.91 18.73
CA SER A 408 -4.18 16.56 18.59
C SER A 408 -3.84 15.96 17.22
N LEU A 409 -4.75 15.16 16.65
CA LEU A 409 -4.59 14.57 15.32
C LEU A 409 -4.77 15.59 14.21
N VAL A 410 -5.72 16.52 14.36
CA VAL A 410 -5.91 17.65 13.44
C VAL A 410 -4.66 18.53 13.40
N LEU A 411 -4.07 18.80 14.57
CA LEU A 411 -2.82 19.56 14.71
C LEU A 411 -1.56 18.73 14.42
N VAL A 412 -1.70 17.41 14.17
CA VAL A 412 -0.60 16.45 13.92
C VAL A 412 0.47 16.48 15.03
N ASP A 413 0.06 16.85 16.25
CA ASP A 413 0.89 16.83 17.46
C ASP A 413 0.78 15.48 18.21
N ASN A 414 -0.02 14.56 17.70
CA ASN A 414 -0.19 13.25 18.29
C ASN A 414 1.10 12.42 18.24
N GLU A 415 1.77 12.24 19.37
CA GLU A 415 3.06 11.54 19.44
C GLU A 415 3.01 10.10 18.91
N ARG A 416 1.88 9.39 19.06
CA ARG A 416 1.73 7.98 18.63
C ARG A 416 1.75 7.88 17.11
N LEU A 417 0.89 8.64 16.44
CA LEU A 417 0.86 8.72 14.99
C LEU A 417 2.19 9.25 14.44
N PHE A 418 2.70 10.33 15.04
CA PHE A 418 3.93 10.99 14.61
C PHE A 418 5.13 10.03 14.66
N LYS A 419 5.27 9.23 15.72
CA LYS A 419 6.34 8.23 15.85
C LYS A 419 6.28 7.14 14.77
N ILE A 420 5.08 6.71 14.35
CA ILE A 420 4.91 5.70 13.30
C ILE A 420 5.34 6.23 11.94
N LEU A 421 4.91 7.44 11.59
CA LEU A 421 5.19 8.07 10.29
C LEU A 421 6.67 8.46 10.16
N LYS A 422 7.29 8.91 11.26
CA LYS A 422 8.65 9.48 11.26
C LYS A 422 9.75 8.44 11.07
N ILE A 423 9.49 7.14 11.21
CA ILE A 423 10.55 6.12 11.14
C ILE A 423 11.28 6.14 9.79
N SER A 424 10.54 6.25 8.67
CA SER A 424 11.17 6.32 7.34
C SER A 424 11.96 7.62 7.14
N PHE A 425 11.52 8.72 7.76
CA PHE A 425 12.21 10.01 7.72
C PHE A 425 13.51 10.01 8.55
N ASP A 426 13.48 9.42 9.74
CA ASP A 426 14.64 9.35 10.65
C ASP A 426 15.78 8.48 10.06
N GLN A 427 15.44 7.54 9.19
CA GLN A 427 16.42 6.72 8.45
C GLN A 427 17.03 7.42 7.22
N LEU A 428 16.55 8.61 6.85
CA LEU A 428 17.16 9.40 5.78
C LEU A 428 18.44 10.08 6.27
N GLY A 429 19.45 10.15 5.40
CA GLY A 429 20.57 11.05 5.62
C GLY A 429 20.14 12.52 5.60
N THR A 430 20.98 13.41 6.15
CA THR A 430 20.68 14.85 6.29
C THR A 430 20.16 15.51 5.01
N LYS A 431 20.75 15.17 3.84
CA LYS A 431 20.30 15.70 2.54
C LYS A 431 18.89 15.24 2.18
N GLY A 432 18.59 13.95 2.36
CA GLY A 432 17.26 13.40 2.11
C GLY A 432 16.21 14.03 3.02
N GLN A 433 16.54 14.26 4.30
CA GLN A 433 15.66 14.97 5.23
C GLN A 433 15.38 16.41 4.80
N GLN A 434 16.39 17.16 4.37
CA GLN A 434 16.18 18.54 3.90
C GLN A 434 15.31 18.58 2.64
N ALA A 435 15.54 17.69 1.67
CA ALA A 435 14.73 17.62 0.46
C ALA A 435 13.28 17.21 0.75
N PHE A 436 13.08 16.26 1.67
CA PHE A 436 11.75 15.87 2.15
C PHE A 436 11.00 17.07 2.76
N LEU A 437 11.66 17.88 3.59
CA LEU A 437 11.05 19.07 4.19
C LEU A 437 10.76 20.16 3.14
N ASP A 438 11.65 20.36 2.17
CA ASP A 438 11.40 21.28 1.05
C ASP A 438 10.16 20.85 0.25
N LEU A 439 10.01 19.55 -0.01
CA LEU A 439 8.83 18.99 -0.68
C LEU A 439 7.54 19.19 0.14
N ALA A 440 7.58 18.84 1.43
CA ALA A 440 6.41 18.92 2.31
C ALA A 440 5.90 20.36 2.46
N CYS A 441 6.82 21.32 2.59
CA CYS A 441 6.49 22.73 2.74
C CYS A 441 6.10 23.40 1.42
N PHE A 442 6.81 23.13 0.32
CA PHE A 442 6.78 24.01 -0.86
C PHE A 442 6.39 23.36 -2.19
N PHE A 443 6.69 22.07 -2.39
CA PHE A 443 6.73 21.51 -3.75
C PHE A 443 5.81 20.30 -3.97
N ASN A 444 4.97 19.94 -2.99
CA ASN A 444 3.95 18.91 -3.19
C ASN A 444 3.02 19.28 -4.37
N GLY A 445 2.78 18.34 -5.28
CA GLY A 445 1.94 18.52 -6.47
C GLY A 445 2.64 19.14 -7.68
N LYS A 446 3.94 19.47 -7.61
CA LYS A 446 4.72 19.93 -8.76
C LYS A 446 5.24 18.74 -9.60
N SER A 447 5.53 18.98 -10.87
CA SER A 447 6.11 17.96 -11.76
C SER A 447 7.52 17.54 -11.33
N THR A 448 7.88 16.29 -11.65
CA THR A 448 9.13 15.66 -11.26
C THR A 448 10.30 16.41 -11.88
N GLY A 449 10.19 16.75 -13.17
CA GLY A 449 11.20 17.56 -13.87
C GLY A 449 11.44 18.91 -13.19
N LYS A 450 10.36 19.62 -12.81
CA LYS A 450 10.45 20.91 -12.13
C LYS A 450 11.14 20.79 -10.77
N ILE A 451 10.79 19.77 -9.99
CA ILE A 451 11.41 19.55 -8.67
C ILE A 451 12.90 19.23 -8.81
N ILE A 452 13.29 18.42 -9.80
CA ILE A 452 14.70 18.10 -10.07
C ILE A 452 15.49 19.38 -10.35
N GLU A 453 14.97 20.28 -11.18
CA GLU A 453 15.61 21.56 -11.49
C GLU A 453 15.73 22.46 -10.27
N ILE A 454 14.66 22.57 -9.47
CA ILE A 454 14.67 23.35 -8.24
C ILE A 454 15.70 22.80 -7.26
N LEU A 455 15.68 21.50 -6.99
CA LEU A 455 16.64 20.86 -6.08
C LEU A 455 18.08 21.01 -6.60
N ALA A 456 18.32 20.93 -7.91
CA ALA A 456 19.63 21.23 -8.49
C ALA A 456 20.07 22.67 -8.19
N SER A 457 19.16 23.65 -8.32
CA SER A 457 19.43 25.06 -8.02
C SER A 457 19.73 25.32 -6.54
N LEU A 458 19.17 24.49 -5.65
CA LEU A 458 19.37 24.53 -4.21
C LEU A 458 20.65 23.81 -3.74
N GLU A 459 21.47 23.30 -4.68
CA GLU A 459 22.74 22.60 -4.47
C GLU A 459 22.60 21.16 -3.91
N TYR A 460 21.47 20.49 -4.18
CA TYR A 460 21.36 19.05 -3.94
C TYR A 460 22.13 18.29 -5.03
N ASN A 461 23.05 17.42 -4.60
CA ASN A 461 23.70 16.48 -5.51
C ASN A 461 22.71 15.40 -5.93
N SER A 462 22.73 15.02 -7.20
CA SER A 462 21.87 13.99 -7.79
C SER A 462 20.39 14.10 -7.38
N PRO A 463 19.66 15.20 -7.71
CA PRO A 463 18.27 15.36 -7.29
C PRO A 463 17.34 14.20 -7.65
N SER A 464 17.56 13.58 -8.81
CA SER A 464 16.81 12.39 -9.25
C SER A 464 17.00 11.20 -8.30
N GLU A 465 18.20 11.00 -7.77
CA GLU A 465 18.49 9.95 -6.77
C GLU A 465 17.83 10.26 -5.42
N VAL A 466 17.79 11.55 -5.04
CA VAL A 466 17.10 11.98 -3.82
C VAL A 466 15.60 11.72 -3.92
N LEU A 467 14.96 12.06 -5.04
CA LEU A 467 13.55 11.74 -5.26
C LEU A 467 13.29 10.23 -5.28
N LYS A 468 14.15 9.48 -5.98
CA LYS A 468 14.07 8.01 -5.98
C LYS A 468 14.16 7.43 -4.57
N LEU A 469 15.07 7.93 -3.74
CA LEU A 469 15.21 7.53 -2.34
C LEU A 469 13.91 7.77 -1.54
N LEU A 470 13.27 8.92 -1.73
CA LEU A 470 12.01 9.25 -1.05
C LEU A 470 10.86 8.35 -1.53
N CYS A 471 10.79 8.07 -2.84
CA CYS A 471 9.83 7.11 -3.43
C CYS A 471 10.03 5.70 -2.86
N ASP A 472 11.28 5.22 -2.84
CA ASP A 472 11.63 3.87 -2.38
C ASP A 472 11.29 3.67 -0.89
N ARG A 473 11.23 4.76 -0.11
CA ARG A 473 10.89 4.78 1.32
C ARG A 473 9.41 5.05 1.61
N TYR A 474 8.55 5.11 0.59
CA TYR A 474 7.12 5.41 0.70
C TYR A 474 6.81 6.77 1.34
N LEU A 475 7.70 7.75 1.16
CA LEU A 475 7.49 9.11 1.65
C LEU A 475 6.82 10.00 0.60
N ILE A 476 6.98 9.66 -0.69
CA ILE A 476 6.35 10.33 -1.83
C ILE A 476 5.90 9.28 -2.85
N GLU A 477 5.00 9.69 -3.73
CA GLU A 477 4.50 8.92 -4.88
C GLU A 477 4.60 9.77 -6.14
N ILE A 478 4.80 9.14 -7.30
CA ILE A 478 4.69 9.82 -8.60
C ILE A 478 3.36 9.40 -9.22
N ARG A 479 2.46 10.35 -9.40
CA ARG A 479 1.13 10.16 -10.01
C ARG A 479 1.14 10.67 -11.45
N ASP A 480 0.30 10.05 -12.28
CA ASP A 480 0.10 10.43 -13.69
C ASP A 480 1.39 10.48 -14.52
N GLY A 481 2.43 9.77 -14.06
CA GLY A 481 3.73 9.67 -14.73
C GLY A 481 4.71 10.83 -14.46
N ASP A 482 4.29 11.95 -13.85
CA ASP A 482 5.17 13.11 -13.64
C ASP A 482 4.91 13.90 -12.35
N THR A 483 3.73 13.81 -11.72
CA THR A 483 3.40 14.65 -10.57
C THR A 483 3.90 14.03 -9.27
N VAL A 484 4.75 14.75 -8.51
CA VAL A 484 5.18 14.30 -7.19
C VAL A 484 4.10 14.61 -6.17
N CYS A 485 3.59 13.58 -5.50
CA CYS A 485 2.59 13.68 -4.46
C CYS A 485 3.13 13.14 -3.13
N MET A 486 2.89 13.88 -2.06
CA MET A 486 3.10 13.40 -0.69
C MET A 486 1.75 12.96 -0.11
N PRO A 487 1.66 11.76 0.49
CA PRO A 487 0.48 11.40 1.28
C PRO A 487 0.21 12.46 2.34
N ASN A 488 -1.05 12.84 2.59
CA ASN A 488 -1.38 14.01 3.41
C ASN A 488 -0.77 13.92 4.81
N LEU A 489 -0.90 12.76 5.47
CA LEU A 489 -0.28 12.53 6.78
C LEU A 489 1.25 12.67 6.77
N ILE A 490 1.90 12.26 5.69
CA ILE A 490 3.36 12.39 5.54
C ILE A 490 3.75 13.85 5.29
N GLN A 491 2.97 14.59 4.49
CA GLN A 491 3.19 16.02 4.27
C GLN A 491 3.03 16.79 5.59
N GLU A 492 1.93 16.55 6.32
CA GLU A 492 1.66 17.24 7.58
C GLU A 492 2.71 16.90 8.64
N MET A 493 3.17 15.64 8.71
CA MET A 493 4.31 15.29 9.56
C MET A 493 5.54 16.12 9.21
N GLY A 494 5.88 16.28 7.92
CA GLY A 494 7.01 17.10 7.49
C GLY A 494 6.87 18.57 7.89
N ARG A 495 5.66 19.12 7.77
CA ARG A 495 5.32 20.49 8.20
C ARG A 495 5.45 20.65 9.71
N GLU A 496 4.95 19.70 10.50
CA GLU A 496 5.09 19.73 11.96
C GLU A 496 6.55 19.62 12.44
N ILE A 497 7.39 18.81 11.77
CA ILE A 497 8.84 18.77 12.04
C ILE A 497 9.46 20.16 11.90
N GLU A 498 9.04 20.93 10.90
CA GLU A 498 9.52 22.30 10.72
C GLU A 498 8.93 23.26 11.76
N ARG A 499 7.63 23.17 12.08
CA ARG A 499 6.97 24.04 13.08
C ARG A 499 7.57 23.92 14.47
N LYS A 500 7.96 22.70 14.89
CA LYS A 500 8.55 22.40 16.21
C LYS A 500 10.01 22.87 16.36
N LYS A 501 10.66 23.34 15.28
CA LYS A 501 12.02 23.89 15.40
C LYS A 501 12.00 25.22 16.13
N ARG A 502 12.99 25.43 17.00
CA ARG A 502 13.24 26.71 17.66
C ARG A 502 13.44 27.85 16.66
N GLN A 503 14.12 27.57 15.54
CA GLN A 503 14.33 28.50 14.43
C GLN A 503 13.77 27.87 13.16
N ARG A 504 12.67 28.43 12.65
CA ARG A 504 12.02 27.98 11.43
C ARG A 504 12.79 28.47 10.22
N SER A 505 12.99 27.59 9.25
CA SER A 505 13.70 27.85 8.00
C SER A 505 12.79 27.85 6.77
N ARG A 506 11.61 27.24 6.85
CA ARG A 506 10.63 27.14 5.76
C ARG A 506 9.28 27.66 6.21
N ILE A 507 8.76 28.66 5.52
CA ILE A 507 7.49 29.32 5.87
C ILE A 507 6.49 29.11 4.74
N TRP A 508 5.32 28.55 5.06
CA TRP A 508 4.27 28.31 4.06
C TRP A 508 2.88 28.84 4.46
N LEU A 509 2.65 29.09 5.75
CA LEU A 509 1.42 29.70 6.22
C LEU A 509 1.54 31.23 6.25
N ARG A 510 0.49 31.93 5.80
CA ARG A 510 0.46 33.39 5.80
C ARG A 510 0.46 33.96 7.21
N ARG A 511 -0.21 33.29 8.17
CA ARG A 511 -0.18 33.64 9.59
C ARG A 511 1.22 33.55 10.20
N ASP A 512 1.94 32.44 9.96
CA ASP A 512 3.33 32.29 10.45
C ASP A 512 4.27 33.33 9.83
N ALA A 513 4.00 33.74 8.59
CA ALA A 513 4.73 34.82 7.96
C ALA A 513 4.53 36.14 8.71
N PHE A 514 3.31 36.53 9.09
CA PHE A 514 3.05 37.77 9.84
C PHE A 514 3.89 37.86 11.12
N ASP A 515 3.91 36.82 11.94
CA ASP A 515 4.64 36.81 13.22
C ASP A 515 6.14 37.00 13.00
N ILE A 516 6.70 36.30 12.00
CA ILE A 516 8.13 36.35 11.65
C ILE A 516 8.53 37.70 11.05
N PHE A 517 7.66 38.30 10.24
CA PHE A 517 7.90 39.60 9.64
C PHE A 517 7.62 40.76 10.61
N ASP A 518 7.07 40.53 11.80
CA ASP A 518 6.93 41.57 12.81
C ASP A 518 8.09 41.54 13.84
N GLU A 519 8.56 40.35 14.23
CA GLU A 519 9.68 40.17 15.16
C GLU A 519 11.06 40.33 14.47
N GLN A 520 11.89 41.27 14.93
CA GLN A 520 13.21 41.57 14.32
C GLN A 520 14.27 40.47 14.51
N HIS A 521 14.00 39.43 15.30
CA HIS A 521 15.00 38.42 15.69
C HIS A 521 14.71 37.08 14.99
N GLY A 522 15.67 36.52 14.26
CA GLY A 522 15.59 35.14 13.73
C GLY A 522 15.39 35.01 12.21
N VAL A 523 15.30 36.12 11.48
CA VAL A 523 15.06 36.13 10.01
C VAL A 523 16.24 35.61 9.16
N ILE A 524 17.45 35.55 9.75
CA ILE A 524 18.68 35.12 9.07
C ILE A 524 18.63 33.63 8.67
N ASP A 525 17.92 32.79 9.42
CA ASP A 525 17.89 31.34 9.21
C ASP A 525 16.84 30.89 8.18
N ILE A 526 16.02 31.82 7.68
CA ILE A 526 14.96 31.54 6.70
C ILE A 526 15.58 31.21 5.34
N LYS A 527 15.22 30.04 4.82
CA LYS A 527 15.64 29.52 3.52
C LYS A 527 14.57 29.68 2.45
N GLY A 528 13.29 29.65 2.83
CA GLY A 528 12.20 29.75 1.87
C GLY A 528 10.91 30.29 2.47
N VAL A 529 10.21 31.08 1.68
CA VAL A 529 8.86 31.58 1.96
C VAL A 529 7.99 31.29 0.74
N VAL A 530 6.96 30.46 0.89
CA VAL A 530 6.05 30.05 -0.20
C VAL A 530 4.62 30.09 0.32
N LEU A 531 3.89 31.17 0.03
CA LEU A 531 2.56 31.39 0.57
C LEU A 531 1.49 30.88 -0.40
N ASP A 532 0.45 30.22 0.11
CA ASP A 532 -0.63 29.69 -0.72
C ASP A 532 -1.54 30.82 -1.22
N LYS A 533 -1.73 30.92 -2.55
CA LYS A 533 -2.65 31.86 -3.22
C LYS A 533 -4.08 31.77 -2.72
N ARG A 534 -4.50 30.58 -2.26
CA ARG A 534 -5.87 30.31 -1.80
C ARG A 534 -6.13 30.78 -0.38
N ASP A 535 -5.08 31.20 0.34
CA ASP A 535 -5.22 31.69 1.71
C ASP A 535 -5.95 33.04 1.71
N THR A 536 -7.13 33.08 2.35
CA THR A 536 -7.99 34.26 2.45
C THR A 536 -7.57 35.24 3.54
N GLU A 537 -6.51 34.92 4.30
CA GLU A 537 -5.93 35.82 5.30
C GLU A 537 -5.51 37.17 4.67
N PRO A 538 -5.62 38.28 5.42
CA PRO A 538 -5.47 39.63 4.88
C PRO A 538 -4.08 39.89 4.27
N ASN A 539 -4.01 40.89 3.38
CA ASN A 539 -2.78 41.26 2.69
C ASN A 539 -1.61 41.46 3.67
N LEU A 540 -0.52 40.73 3.43
CA LEU A 540 0.71 40.81 4.20
C LEU A 540 1.33 42.21 4.02
N LYS A 541 1.58 42.90 5.12
CA LYS A 541 2.32 44.18 5.13
C LYS A 541 3.77 43.91 5.47
N LEU A 542 4.65 43.88 4.45
CA LEU A 542 6.07 43.63 4.65
C LEU A 542 6.88 44.93 4.75
N LYS A 543 7.87 44.97 5.65
CA LYS A 543 8.90 46.01 5.65
C LYS A 543 10.05 45.54 4.75
N ALA A 544 10.36 46.29 3.69
CA ALA A 544 11.32 45.88 2.67
C ALA A 544 12.73 45.53 3.19
N LYS A 545 13.21 46.20 4.25
CA LYS A 545 14.52 45.93 4.87
C LYS A 545 14.65 44.48 5.37
N GLN A 546 13.53 43.85 5.76
CA GLN A 546 13.54 42.51 6.32
C GLN A 546 13.91 41.43 5.31
N LEU A 547 13.57 41.62 4.02
CA LEU A 547 13.90 40.65 2.97
C LEU A 547 15.41 40.66 2.62
N GLN A 548 16.06 41.83 2.74
CA GLN A 548 17.50 41.97 2.56
C GLN A 548 18.29 41.24 3.65
N ASP A 549 17.84 41.37 4.89
CA ASP A 549 18.49 40.78 6.07
C ASP A 549 18.42 39.24 6.08
N MET A 550 17.54 38.63 5.27
CA MET A 550 17.47 37.18 5.05
C MET A 550 18.58 36.66 4.14
N SER A 551 19.80 36.67 4.67
CA SER A 551 21.00 36.24 3.96
C SER A 551 21.03 34.75 3.56
N ARG A 552 20.04 33.93 3.96
CA ARG A 552 19.91 32.51 3.54
C ARG A 552 18.70 32.23 2.66
N LEU A 553 17.90 33.23 2.31
CA LEU A 553 16.67 33.07 1.54
C LEU A 553 16.99 32.64 0.10
N LYS A 554 16.60 31.41 -0.25
CA LYS A 554 16.77 30.81 -1.58
C LYS A 554 15.46 30.79 -2.38
N ILE A 555 14.31 30.76 -1.73
CA ILE A 555 12.99 30.65 -2.39
C ILE A 555 12.07 31.75 -1.85
N LEU A 556 11.48 32.54 -2.74
CA LEU A 556 10.43 33.49 -2.39
C LEU A 556 9.28 33.33 -3.39
N GLU A 557 8.14 32.85 -2.91
CA GLU A 557 6.89 32.71 -3.66
C GLU A 557 5.76 33.37 -2.84
N ILE A 558 5.34 34.55 -3.27
CA ILE A 558 4.38 35.40 -2.54
C ILE A 558 3.45 36.13 -3.50
N ASP A 559 2.25 36.44 -3.02
CA ASP A 559 1.22 37.10 -3.84
C ASP A 559 0.56 38.25 -3.06
N ASN A 560 0.21 39.33 -3.78
CA ASN A 560 -0.58 40.45 -3.27
C ASN A 560 -0.08 41.05 -1.94
N VAL A 561 1.24 41.23 -1.83
CA VAL A 561 1.89 41.83 -0.65
C VAL A 561 1.93 43.35 -0.77
N GLN A 562 1.49 44.07 0.26
CA GLN A 562 1.63 45.53 0.33
C GLN A 562 2.97 45.90 0.97
N LEU A 563 3.85 46.56 0.20
CA LEU A 563 5.11 47.08 0.72
C LEU A 563 4.93 48.49 1.27
N SER A 564 5.55 48.76 2.41
CA SER A 564 5.54 50.09 3.01
C SER A 564 6.31 51.12 2.14
N PRO A 565 5.84 52.38 2.02
CA PRO A 565 6.38 53.36 1.06
C PRO A 565 7.83 53.82 1.31
N ARG A 566 8.44 53.44 2.44
CA ARG A 566 9.81 53.82 2.81
C ARG A 566 10.71 52.61 2.64
N ASN A 567 11.62 52.71 1.66
CA ASN A 567 12.57 51.70 1.18
C ASN A 567 11.96 50.78 0.12
N GLN A 568 12.10 51.17 -1.15
CA GLN A 568 11.71 50.34 -2.29
C GLN A 568 12.67 49.14 -2.42
N ASN A 569 12.21 48.01 -1.87
CA ASN A 569 12.50 46.62 -2.20
C ASN A 569 13.97 46.18 -2.22
N ASP A 570 14.58 45.90 -1.07
CA ASP A 570 15.86 45.16 -1.05
C ASP A 570 15.59 43.64 -1.02
N LEU A 571 15.93 42.95 -2.12
CA LEU A 571 15.80 41.50 -2.27
C LEU A 571 17.11 40.80 -1.89
N SER A 572 17.02 39.60 -1.31
CA SER A 572 18.19 38.79 -0.99
C SER A 572 18.93 38.31 -2.25
N ASN A 573 20.23 38.58 -2.34
CA ASN A 573 21.07 38.08 -3.44
C ASN A 573 21.33 36.56 -3.39
N GLN A 574 20.80 35.85 -2.39
CA GLN A 574 20.83 34.39 -2.33
C GLN A 574 19.63 33.72 -3.01
N LEU A 575 18.68 34.49 -3.56
CA LEU A 575 17.52 33.93 -4.23
C LEU A 575 17.91 33.04 -5.42
N ARG A 576 17.24 31.89 -5.50
CA ARG A 576 17.27 30.93 -6.60
C ARG A 576 15.93 30.96 -7.34
N LEU A 577 14.83 31.06 -6.61
CA LEU A 577 13.48 31.20 -7.16
C LEU A 577 12.82 32.46 -6.61
N LEU A 578 12.31 33.29 -7.51
CA LEU A 578 11.49 34.45 -7.19
C LEU A 578 10.17 34.40 -7.96
N HIS A 579 9.08 34.10 -7.26
CA HIS A 579 7.71 34.22 -7.74
C HIS A 579 7.00 35.30 -6.93
N TRP A 580 6.59 36.38 -7.60
CA TRP A 580 5.89 37.49 -6.94
C TRP A 580 4.74 38.00 -7.80
N ASP A 581 3.54 37.50 -7.55
CA ASP A 581 2.33 37.94 -8.24
C ASP A 581 1.91 39.33 -7.76
N GLY A 582 1.69 40.24 -8.71
CA GLY A 582 1.40 41.64 -8.42
C GLY A 582 2.62 42.41 -7.90
N PHE A 583 3.83 42.07 -8.35
CA PHE A 583 5.06 42.74 -7.92
C PHE A 583 4.92 44.28 -8.00
N PRO A 584 5.12 45.01 -6.88
CA PRO A 584 4.60 46.38 -6.74
C PRO A 584 5.55 47.49 -7.20
N SER A 585 6.79 47.17 -7.56
CA SER A 585 7.80 48.17 -7.96
C SER A 585 7.86 48.34 -9.47
N ASP A 586 8.21 49.54 -9.92
CA ASP A 586 8.37 49.88 -11.34
C ASP A 586 9.55 49.15 -12.02
N THR A 587 10.54 48.69 -11.24
CA THR A 587 11.75 47.98 -11.68
C THR A 587 12.32 47.09 -10.59
N LEU A 588 13.11 46.08 -10.96
CA LEU A 588 13.92 45.33 -10.00
C LEU A 588 14.93 46.25 -9.29
N PRO A 589 15.31 45.92 -8.05
CA PRO A 589 16.21 46.76 -7.24
C PRO A 589 17.61 46.85 -7.86
N LEU A 590 18.25 48.01 -7.74
CA LEU A 590 19.59 48.22 -8.31
C LEU A 590 20.62 47.21 -7.77
N ASN A 591 20.65 47.02 -6.45
CA ASN A 591 21.60 46.13 -5.75
C ASN A 591 21.26 44.63 -5.85
N PHE A 592 20.20 44.26 -6.58
CA PHE A 592 19.79 42.87 -6.75
C PHE A 592 20.58 42.21 -7.89
N GLU A 593 21.67 41.55 -7.54
CA GLU A 593 22.57 40.86 -8.48
C GLU A 593 22.26 39.36 -8.62
N ALA A 594 21.72 38.75 -7.55
CA ALA A 594 21.31 37.34 -7.44
C ALA A 594 21.97 36.37 -8.46
N PRO A 595 23.28 36.09 -8.33
CA PRO A 595 24.05 35.36 -9.35
C PRO A 595 23.60 33.91 -9.57
N TYR A 596 22.79 33.40 -8.66
CA TYR A 596 22.27 32.03 -8.69
C TYR A 596 20.77 31.97 -8.99
N LEU A 597 20.14 33.10 -9.34
CA LEU A 597 18.74 33.15 -9.70
C LEU A 597 18.50 32.24 -10.91
N PHE A 598 17.56 31.32 -10.74
CA PHE A 598 17.18 30.29 -11.71
C PHE A 598 15.84 30.62 -12.35
N GLU A 599 14.89 31.17 -11.59
CA GLU A 599 13.57 31.60 -12.08
C GLU A 599 13.16 32.95 -11.55
N LEU A 600 12.62 33.77 -12.45
CA LEU A 600 12.03 35.07 -12.17
C LEU A 600 10.61 35.11 -12.73
N LEU A 601 9.62 34.96 -11.86
CA LEU A 601 8.20 34.94 -12.19
C LEU A 601 7.51 36.13 -11.51
N LEU A 602 7.18 37.17 -12.25
CA LEU A 602 6.49 38.37 -11.76
C LEU A 602 5.19 38.59 -12.56
N PRO A 603 4.23 37.64 -12.52
CA PRO A 603 2.95 37.85 -13.19
C PRO A 603 2.22 39.05 -12.57
N ASN A 604 1.41 39.74 -13.39
CA ASN A 604 0.66 40.94 -13.00
C ASN A 604 1.52 42.08 -12.40
N ALA A 605 2.84 42.07 -12.66
CA ALA A 605 3.74 43.10 -12.15
C ALA A 605 3.35 44.49 -12.64
N GLN A 606 3.53 45.49 -11.76
CA GLN A 606 3.35 46.90 -12.11
C GLN A 606 4.63 47.51 -12.72
N THR A 607 5.61 46.69 -13.09
CA THR A 607 6.89 47.10 -13.63
C THR A 607 6.77 47.81 -14.99
N THR A 608 7.39 48.98 -15.11
CA THR A 608 7.54 49.65 -16.42
C THR A 608 8.72 49.09 -17.21
N HIS A 609 9.79 48.71 -16.48
CA HIS A 609 10.98 48.05 -17.01
C HIS A 609 11.40 46.97 -16.01
N LEU A 610 11.84 45.80 -16.48
CA LEU A 610 12.34 44.75 -15.60
C LEU A 610 13.61 45.17 -14.85
N TRP A 611 14.60 45.68 -15.59
CA TRP A 611 15.80 46.34 -15.07
C TRP A 611 16.40 47.26 -16.13
N LYS A 612 17.02 48.37 -15.71
CA LYS A 612 17.65 49.35 -16.61
C LYS A 612 19.14 49.12 -16.79
N GLU A 613 19.82 48.69 -15.72
CA GLU A 613 21.25 48.38 -15.74
C GLU A 613 21.48 46.91 -16.11
N LEU A 614 22.67 46.62 -16.65
CA LEU A 614 23.05 45.25 -17.01
C LEU A 614 23.12 44.37 -15.75
N LYS A 615 22.29 43.33 -15.67
CA LYS A 615 22.29 42.35 -14.57
C LYS A 615 22.78 40.98 -15.05
N GLU A 616 23.83 40.46 -14.42
CA GLU A 616 24.49 39.19 -14.82
C GLU A 616 23.82 37.94 -14.23
N PHE A 617 22.57 37.68 -14.62
CA PHE A 617 21.84 36.48 -14.20
C PHE A 617 22.25 35.23 -14.98
N LYS A 618 23.48 34.76 -14.78
CA LYS A 618 24.09 33.66 -15.56
C LYS A 618 23.34 32.33 -15.43
N LYS A 619 22.60 32.08 -14.35
CA LYS A 619 21.86 30.83 -14.12
C LYS A 619 20.36 30.90 -14.47
N LEU A 620 19.86 32.07 -14.86
CA LEU A 620 18.44 32.31 -15.06
C LEU A 620 17.95 31.62 -16.34
N LYS A 621 16.92 30.78 -16.18
CA LYS A 621 16.32 29.99 -17.26
C LYS A 621 14.94 30.48 -17.67
N VAL A 622 14.16 31.01 -16.73
CA VAL A 622 12.77 31.43 -16.98
C VAL A 622 12.57 32.85 -16.51
N ILE A 623 12.04 33.67 -17.41
CA ILE A 623 11.46 34.98 -17.10
C ILE A 623 9.98 34.92 -17.47
N ASP A 624 9.11 35.17 -16.49
CA ASP A 624 7.68 35.36 -16.70
C ASP A 624 7.29 36.72 -16.13
N VAL A 625 6.75 37.59 -16.96
CA VAL A 625 6.13 38.87 -16.55
C VAL A 625 4.76 39.03 -17.17
N SER A 626 4.08 37.90 -17.39
CA SER A 626 2.74 37.83 -17.97
C SER A 626 1.76 38.76 -17.28
N ASN A 627 0.83 39.31 -18.05
CA ASN A 627 -0.18 40.27 -17.61
C ASN A 627 0.38 41.57 -17.00
N SER A 628 1.68 41.85 -17.15
CA SER A 628 2.23 43.16 -16.78
C SER A 628 1.77 44.21 -17.79
N ARG A 629 0.70 44.92 -17.45
CA ARG A 629 0.07 45.91 -18.33
C ARG A 629 0.85 47.22 -18.43
N THR A 630 1.86 47.44 -17.59
CA THR A 630 2.67 48.66 -17.56
C THR A 630 4.03 48.52 -18.24
N LEU A 631 4.46 47.28 -18.53
CA LEU A 631 5.74 46.98 -19.16
C LEU A 631 5.83 47.62 -20.56
N LEU A 632 6.89 48.41 -20.80
CA LEU A 632 7.08 49.15 -22.05
C LEU A 632 8.06 48.44 -23.00
N GLU A 633 9.15 47.90 -22.45
CA GLU A 633 10.20 47.22 -23.21
C GLU A 633 10.87 46.12 -22.37
N THR A 634 11.48 45.14 -23.03
CA THR A 634 12.33 44.14 -22.36
C THR A 634 13.71 44.72 -22.07
N PRO A 635 14.41 44.25 -21.03
CA PRO A 635 15.76 44.72 -20.74
C PRO A 635 16.78 44.12 -21.72
N ASN A 636 18.03 44.57 -21.63
CA ASN A 636 19.14 43.90 -22.31
C ASN A 636 19.34 42.48 -21.72
N LEU A 637 19.13 41.46 -22.56
CA LEU A 637 19.21 40.03 -22.23
C LEU A 637 20.58 39.40 -22.53
N SER A 638 21.56 40.17 -23.02
CA SER A 638 22.90 39.64 -23.36
C SER A 638 23.63 39.01 -22.16
N ALA A 639 23.34 39.48 -20.95
CA ALA A 639 23.91 38.98 -19.70
C ALA A 639 23.09 37.84 -19.05
N VAL A 640 22.11 37.28 -19.78
CA VAL A 640 21.25 36.17 -19.35
C VAL A 640 21.39 34.97 -20.31
N PRO A 641 22.61 34.43 -20.51
CA PRO A 641 22.91 33.55 -21.64
C PRO A 641 22.17 32.20 -21.63
N ASN A 642 21.69 31.76 -20.47
CA ASN A 642 21.03 30.48 -20.25
C ASN A 642 19.49 30.56 -20.25
N LEU A 643 18.91 31.69 -20.69
CA LEU A 643 17.47 31.86 -20.76
C LEU A 643 16.85 30.86 -21.76
N GLU A 644 15.91 30.06 -21.27
CA GLU A 644 15.17 29.05 -22.04
C GLU A 644 13.74 29.50 -22.35
N ARG A 645 13.10 30.25 -21.45
CA ARG A 645 11.69 30.66 -21.58
C ARG A 645 11.51 32.13 -21.23
N LEU A 646 10.88 32.87 -22.15
CA LEU A 646 10.46 34.26 -21.96
C LEU A 646 8.95 34.37 -22.16
N ILE A 647 8.21 34.63 -21.08
CA ILE A 647 6.74 34.65 -21.07
C ILE A 647 6.29 36.09 -20.83
N LEU A 648 5.69 36.71 -21.84
CA LEU A 648 5.26 38.12 -21.86
C LEU A 648 3.78 38.24 -22.23
N CYS A 649 3.00 37.16 -22.14
CA CYS A 649 1.61 37.17 -22.59
C CYS A 649 0.79 38.26 -21.88
N ASN A 650 -0.14 38.90 -22.60
CA ASN A 650 -0.99 40.00 -22.17
C ASN A 650 -0.25 41.24 -21.63
N CYS A 651 1.02 41.44 -21.99
CA CYS A 651 1.71 42.70 -21.79
C CYS A 651 1.25 43.73 -22.84
N THR A 652 0.08 44.33 -22.62
CA THR A 652 -0.62 45.14 -23.63
C THR A 652 0.09 46.44 -24.02
N ARG A 653 0.95 46.99 -23.16
CA ARG A 653 1.75 48.22 -23.43
C ARG A 653 3.18 47.94 -23.90
N LEU A 654 3.57 46.67 -24.04
CA LEU A 654 4.90 46.29 -24.50
C LEU A 654 5.06 46.74 -25.96
N LYS A 655 5.98 47.66 -26.21
CA LYS A 655 6.24 48.22 -27.54
C LYS A 655 7.40 47.54 -28.24
N LYS A 656 8.44 47.15 -27.49
CA LYS A 656 9.70 46.68 -28.05
C LYS A 656 10.29 45.53 -27.23
N ILE A 657 10.89 44.58 -27.95
CA ILE A 657 11.80 43.57 -27.39
C ILE A 657 13.22 43.96 -27.77
N ASP A 658 14.14 43.95 -26.81
CA ASP A 658 15.54 44.28 -26.99
C ASP A 658 16.24 43.30 -27.93
N ASP A 659 17.13 43.81 -28.79
CA ASP A 659 17.69 43.02 -29.88
C ASP A 659 18.63 41.90 -29.41
N SER A 660 19.16 42.01 -28.19
CA SER A 660 20.07 41.00 -27.59
C SER A 660 19.44 39.61 -27.47
N ILE A 661 18.11 39.51 -27.46
CA ILE A 661 17.37 38.25 -27.43
C ILE A 661 17.81 37.28 -28.55
N ILE A 662 18.25 37.79 -29.72
CA ILE A 662 18.70 36.99 -30.86
C ILE A 662 19.93 36.12 -30.49
N ASN A 663 20.75 36.62 -29.57
CA ASN A 663 21.99 35.96 -29.17
C ASN A 663 21.78 34.84 -28.14
N LEU A 664 20.55 34.66 -27.64
CA LEU A 664 20.21 33.59 -26.69
C LEU A 664 20.16 32.25 -27.43
N ARG A 665 21.04 31.32 -27.03
CA ARG A 665 21.23 30.02 -27.69
C ARG A 665 20.32 28.92 -27.14
N PHE A 666 19.91 29.04 -25.88
CA PHE A 666 19.09 28.05 -25.18
C PHE A 666 17.60 28.38 -25.18
N LEU A 667 17.21 29.52 -25.77
CA LEU A 667 15.82 29.95 -25.82
C LEU A 667 14.98 28.94 -26.61
N VAL A 668 13.94 28.42 -25.97
CA VAL A 668 13.02 27.41 -26.52
C VAL A 668 11.60 27.96 -26.64
N LEU A 669 11.20 28.90 -25.77
CA LEU A 669 9.86 29.49 -25.78
C LEU A 669 9.92 31.02 -25.65
N VAL A 670 9.18 31.69 -26.54
CA VAL A 670 8.81 33.10 -26.40
C VAL A 670 7.29 33.22 -26.56
N ASP A 671 6.60 33.65 -25.50
CA ASP A 671 5.16 33.84 -25.52
C ASP A 671 4.81 35.33 -25.53
N LEU A 672 4.25 35.81 -26.64
CA LEU A 672 3.82 37.20 -26.87
C LEU A 672 2.30 37.31 -27.05
N THR A 673 1.56 36.27 -26.68
CA THR A 673 0.09 36.21 -26.87
C THR A 673 -0.57 37.40 -26.19
N GLY A 674 -1.37 38.18 -26.92
CA GLY A 674 -2.06 39.37 -26.36
C GLY A 674 -1.20 40.63 -26.20
N CYS A 675 0.03 40.67 -26.72
CA CYS A 675 0.86 41.88 -26.77
C CYS A 675 0.44 42.83 -27.92
N VAL A 676 -0.69 43.53 -27.75
CA VAL A 676 -1.32 44.32 -28.83
C VAL A 676 -0.55 45.56 -29.28
N SER A 677 0.32 46.13 -28.44
CA SER A 677 1.11 47.34 -28.77
C SER A 677 2.50 47.02 -29.32
N LEU A 678 2.83 45.75 -29.54
CA LEU A 678 4.17 45.33 -29.93
C LEU A 678 4.46 45.74 -31.37
N GLU A 679 5.48 46.57 -31.55
CA GLU A 679 5.97 46.97 -32.87
C GLU A 679 6.81 45.84 -33.49
N THR A 680 6.69 45.65 -34.80
CA THR A 680 7.46 44.64 -35.53
C THR A 680 8.95 44.97 -35.47
N SER A 681 9.73 44.18 -34.72
CA SER A 681 11.19 44.34 -34.65
C SER A 681 11.92 43.34 -35.56
N LYS A 682 13.16 43.65 -35.94
CA LYS A 682 14.03 42.75 -36.72
C LYS A 682 14.19 41.38 -36.04
N CYS A 683 14.17 41.36 -34.72
CA CYS A 683 14.35 40.16 -33.90
C CYS A 683 13.17 39.20 -34.01
N ILE A 684 11.94 39.71 -34.03
CA ILE A 684 10.73 38.89 -34.17
C ILE A 684 10.75 38.12 -35.49
N ASN A 685 11.17 38.77 -36.58
CA ASN A 685 11.33 38.12 -37.89
C ASN A 685 12.42 37.04 -37.89
N ILE A 686 13.53 37.28 -37.17
CA ILE A 686 14.60 36.28 -37.02
C ILE A 686 14.13 35.07 -36.21
N PHE A 687 13.31 35.25 -35.17
CA PHE A 687 12.74 34.12 -34.42
C PHE A 687 11.75 33.30 -35.22
N ALA A 688 10.90 33.95 -36.03
CA ALA A 688 10.00 33.23 -36.93
C ALA A 688 10.76 32.31 -37.89
N SER A 689 12.03 32.62 -38.20
CA SER A 689 12.92 31.79 -39.01
C SER A 689 13.75 30.75 -38.23
N ARG A 690 13.69 30.73 -36.89
CA ARG A 690 14.42 29.79 -36.03
C ARG A 690 13.55 28.58 -35.68
N PRO A 691 13.75 27.39 -36.28
CA PRO A 691 12.84 26.24 -36.11
C PRO A 691 12.83 25.63 -34.69
N LYS A 692 13.80 25.99 -33.83
CA LYS A 692 13.92 25.46 -32.46
C LYS A 692 13.24 26.33 -31.40
N VAL A 693 12.74 27.51 -31.75
CA VAL A 693 12.10 28.44 -30.81
C VAL A 693 10.59 28.43 -31.07
N LEU A 694 9.81 28.02 -30.09
CA LEU A 694 8.35 28.16 -30.15
C LEU A 694 7.98 29.62 -29.88
N LEU A 695 7.42 30.29 -30.89
CA LEU A 695 6.94 31.66 -30.80
C LEU A 695 5.41 31.65 -30.83
N ARG A 696 4.77 32.21 -29.79
CA ARG A 696 3.30 32.33 -29.69
C ARG A 696 2.85 33.79 -29.77
N GLY A 697 1.66 34.04 -30.32
CA GLY A 697 0.98 35.34 -30.21
C GLY A 697 1.22 36.36 -31.32
N LEU A 698 1.74 35.97 -32.49
CA LEU A 698 1.95 36.89 -33.62
C LEU A 698 0.72 37.12 -34.52
N GLU A 699 -0.44 36.57 -34.17
CA GLU A 699 -1.70 36.73 -34.88
C GLU A 699 -2.23 38.18 -34.74
N GLY A 700 -1.63 39.12 -35.47
CA GLY A 700 -2.00 40.54 -35.42
C GLY A 700 -0.89 41.52 -35.76
N VAL A 701 0.38 41.08 -35.82
CA VAL A 701 1.50 41.96 -36.19
C VAL A 701 1.56 42.05 -37.72
N ALA A 702 1.30 43.23 -38.27
CA ALA A 702 1.17 43.42 -39.71
C ALA A 702 2.44 43.00 -40.49
N ARG A 703 2.22 42.18 -41.53
CA ARG A 703 3.14 41.54 -42.51
C ARG A 703 3.65 40.14 -42.15
N GLN A 704 2.92 39.13 -42.64
CA GLN A 704 3.41 37.76 -42.83
C GLN A 704 4.43 37.67 -43.98
N PRO A 705 5.50 36.86 -43.85
CA PRO A 705 5.99 36.03 -44.94
C PRO A 705 5.44 34.60 -44.81
N GLN A 706 5.27 33.96 -45.96
CA GLN A 706 4.53 32.73 -46.19
C GLN A 706 5.02 31.51 -45.39
N SER A 707 4.03 30.66 -45.09
CA SER A 707 4.07 29.27 -44.60
C SER A 707 5.39 28.51 -44.69
N VAL A 708 5.78 27.86 -43.59
CA VAL A 708 6.56 26.61 -43.62
C VAL A 708 5.88 25.59 -42.72
N SER A 709 5.42 24.49 -43.33
CA SER A 709 4.97 23.27 -42.65
C SER A 709 6.16 22.44 -42.18
N LEU A 710 6.01 21.75 -41.04
CA LEU A 710 6.45 20.37 -40.69
C LEU A 710 6.58 20.31 -39.15
N ALA A 711 5.67 19.62 -38.45
CA ALA A 711 5.66 18.18 -38.16
C ALA A 711 6.66 17.75 -37.07
N ASP A 712 6.16 17.49 -35.85
CA ASP A 712 6.42 16.28 -35.04
C ASP A 712 5.43 16.20 -33.83
N PRO A 713 4.68 15.09 -33.58
CA PRO A 713 3.59 15.03 -32.59
C PRO A 713 4.00 14.58 -31.17
N LYS A 714 5.22 14.92 -30.69
CA LYS A 714 5.70 14.49 -29.36
C LYS A 714 5.85 15.59 -28.30
N SER A 715 5.41 16.82 -28.56
CA SER A 715 5.49 17.95 -27.60
C SER A 715 4.16 18.38 -26.99
N ARG A 716 3.05 17.68 -27.29
CA ARG A 716 1.74 17.91 -26.66
C ARG A 716 1.57 17.07 -25.39
N SER A 717 2.24 17.45 -24.31
CA SER A 717 1.86 16.97 -22.96
C SER A 717 2.16 17.95 -21.83
N PHE A 718 2.49 19.21 -22.11
CA PHE A 718 2.90 20.18 -21.09
C PHE A 718 1.82 21.20 -20.67
N PHE A 719 0.57 21.08 -21.15
CA PHE A 719 -0.50 22.01 -20.78
C PHE A 719 -1.85 21.31 -20.61
N SER A 720 -2.19 21.00 -19.36
CA SER A 720 -3.58 21.07 -18.87
C SER A 720 -3.53 21.24 -17.35
N GLY A 721 -3.75 22.46 -16.89
CA GLY A 721 -3.80 22.81 -15.48
C GLY A 721 -4.35 24.21 -15.29
N GLN A 722 -5.67 24.27 -15.08
CA GLN A 722 -6.47 25.40 -14.59
C GLN A 722 -6.58 26.65 -15.47
N GLU A 723 -7.61 26.70 -16.32
CA GLU A 723 -8.35 27.94 -16.56
C GLU A 723 -9.58 27.94 -15.65
N ALA A 724 -9.58 28.84 -14.68
CA ALA A 724 -10.76 29.17 -13.89
C ALA A 724 -11.63 30.14 -14.69
N ASN A 725 -12.91 29.77 -14.82
CA ASN A 725 -13.97 30.55 -15.44
C ASN A 725 -14.07 31.96 -14.83
N HIS A 726 -13.79 32.98 -15.65
CA HIS A 726 -14.41 34.28 -15.54
C HIS A 726 -14.99 34.66 -16.89
N ASN A 727 -16.29 34.47 -17.06
CA ASN A 727 -17.09 35.34 -17.93
C ASN A 727 -18.52 35.43 -17.41
N THR A 728 -18.88 36.66 -17.06
CA THR A 728 -20.19 37.13 -16.63
C THR A 728 -21.18 37.17 -17.79
N ASN A 729 -22.37 36.62 -17.53
CA ASN A 729 -23.66 36.78 -18.19
C ASN A 729 -23.79 37.87 -19.28
N PHE A 730 -24.18 37.43 -20.49
CA PHE A 730 -25.23 38.08 -21.31
C PHE A 730 -25.87 37.01 -22.20
N ILE A 731 -27.13 36.68 -21.94
CA ILE A 731 -27.98 35.86 -22.82
C ILE A 731 -28.88 36.83 -23.59
N ASP A 732 -28.80 36.81 -24.93
CA ASP A 732 -29.78 37.43 -25.81
C ASP A 732 -30.68 36.31 -26.39
N GLU A 733 -31.94 36.28 -25.92
CA GLU A 733 -32.98 35.35 -26.36
C GLU A 733 -33.48 35.71 -27.77
N ARG A 734 -32.71 35.39 -28.82
CA ARG A 734 -33.20 35.52 -30.21
C ARG A 734 -32.36 34.76 -31.23
N SER A 735 -32.11 33.47 -31.01
CA SER A 735 -31.55 32.59 -32.05
C SER A 735 -32.03 31.14 -31.95
N TYR A 736 -33.23 30.91 -31.39
CA TYR A 736 -33.93 29.62 -31.40
C TYR A 736 -35.19 29.73 -32.24
N LYS A 737 -35.03 29.79 -33.57
CA LYS A 737 -36.07 29.57 -34.59
C LYS A 737 -35.43 29.78 -35.96
N ASN A 738 -34.64 28.80 -36.42
CA ASN A 738 -34.41 28.49 -37.84
C ASN A 738 -33.33 27.41 -37.98
N ALA A 739 -33.71 26.15 -37.76
CA ALA A 739 -32.99 24.99 -38.29
C ALA A 739 -33.91 23.75 -38.24
N ARG A 740 -34.92 23.71 -39.10
CA ARG A 740 -35.56 22.45 -39.54
C ARG A 740 -35.09 22.22 -40.98
N GLY A 741 -34.17 21.27 -41.17
CA GLY A 741 -33.76 20.84 -42.52
C GLY A 741 -32.42 20.10 -42.58
N GLN A 742 -32.49 18.76 -42.62
CA GLN A 742 -31.47 17.77 -43.06
C GLN A 742 -30.19 17.56 -42.21
N PRO A 743 -29.65 16.32 -42.17
CA PRO A 743 -28.75 15.86 -41.11
C PRO A 743 -27.27 16.02 -41.50
N SER A 744 -26.50 16.68 -40.65
CA SER A 744 -25.03 16.67 -40.71
C SER A 744 -24.49 15.85 -39.55
N ASN A 745 -23.70 14.83 -39.86
CA ASN A 745 -22.91 14.06 -38.91
C ASN A 745 -21.89 14.98 -38.25
N ASP A 746 -22.10 15.32 -36.98
CA ASP A 746 -21.09 15.60 -35.95
C ASP A 746 -21.88 16.09 -34.72
N ILE A 747 -22.13 15.19 -33.77
CA ILE A 747 -22.71 15.53 -32.47
C ILE A 747 -21.59 15.34 -31.44
N GLU A 748 -21.13 16.43 -30.83
CA GLU A 748 -20.15 16.38 -29.75
C GLU A 748 -20.83 15.87 -28.45
N MET A 749 -20.09 15.16 -27.62
CA MET A 749 -20.57 14.55 -26.36
C MET A 749 -21.24 15.55 -25.40
N ASN A 750 -20.96 16.85 -25.56
CA ASN A 750 -21.56 17.95 -24.80
C ASN A 750 -23.01 18.24 -25.19
N ASP A 751 -23.41 17.97 -26.45
CA ASP A 751 -24.79 18.18 -26.91
C ASP A 751 -25.75 17.11 -26.34
N ILE A 752 -25.24 15.91 -26.07
CA ILE A 752 -25.99 14.81 -25.43
C ILE A 752 -26.24 15.11 -23.94
N LEU A 753 -25.26 15.71 -23.25
CA LEU A 753 -25.41 16.12 -21.84
C LEU A 753 -26.37 17.31 -21.67
N GLY A 754 -26.43 18.20 -22.66
CA GLY A 754 -27.38 19.33 -22.68
C GLY A 754 -28.85 18.90 -22.80
N VAL A 755 -29.14 17.79 -23.50
CA VAL A 755 -30.51 17.25 -23.61
C VAL A 755 -30.94 16.55 -22.31
N ILE A 756 -30.01 15.91 -21.59
CA ILE A 756 -30.29 15.18 -20.34
C ILE A 756 -30.50 16.13 -19.14
N THR A 757 -29.96 17.36 -19.19
CA THR A 757 -30.13 18.34 -18.10
C THR A 757 -31.44 19.14 -18.17
N LEU A 758 -32.19 19.06 -19.27
CA LEU A 758 -33.44 19.81 -19.46
C LEU A 758 -34.72 19.07 -19.02
N ASP A 759 -34.64 17.80 -18.60
CA ASP A 759 -35.82 17.01 -18.20
C ASP A 759 -35.89 16.67 -16.71
N ARG A 760 -35.04 17.28 -15.88
CA ARG A 760 -35.16 17.18 -14.40
C ARG A 760 -36.30 18.02 -13.81
N THR A 761 -37.04 18.78 -14.61
CA THR A 761 -38.09 19.69 -14.12
C THR A 761 -39.51 19.40 -14.60
N LYS A 762 -39.79 18.29 -15.30
CA LYS A 762 -41.18 17.91 -15.61
C LYS A 762 -41.49 16.45 -15.30
N ASN A 763 -42.39 16.27 -14.35
CA ASN A 763 -43.00 15.00 -14.00
C ASN A 763 -43.88 14.47 -15.16
N ARG A 764 -43.73 13.16 -15.41
CA ARG A 764 -44.62 12.19 -16.09
C ARG A 764 -44.61 12.05 -17.63
N SER A 765 -44.37 10.78 -17.98
CA SER A 765 -44.92 9.94 -19.07
C SER A 765 -44.41 10.11 -20.50
N GLY A 766 -43.73 9.05 -20.97
CA GLY A 766 -43.58 8.66 -22.37
C GLY A 766 -42.21 8.98 -22.97
N VAL A 767 -41.31 7.99 -23.02
CA VAL A 767 -40.10 8.08 -23.86
C VAL A 767 -40.33 7.22 -25.10
N ASP A 768 -40.13 7.85 -26.26
CA ASP A 768 -40.42 7.36 -27.60
C ASP A 768 -39.37 6.33 -28.09
N GLU A 769 -39.82 5.25 -28.72
CA GLU A 769 -39.04 4.09 -29.16
C GLU A 769 -37.93 4.46 -30.17
N GLN A 770 -38.04 5.63 -30.81
CA GLN A 770 -37.01 6.19 -31.68
C GLN A 770 -35.75 6.65 -30.92
N MET A 771 -35.87 7.13 -29.69
CA MET A 771 -34.74 7.65 -28.91
C MET A 771 -33.82 6.53 -28.41
N VAL A 772 -34.40 5.37 -28.10
CA VAL A 772 -33.68 4.15 -27.68
C VAL A 772 -32.88 3.55 -28.84
N ASN A 773 -33.44 3.57 -30.05
CA ASN A 773 -32.76 3.06 -31.24
C ASN A 773 -31.55 3.92 -31.68
N VAL A 774 -31.61 5.24 -31.47
CA VAL A 774 -30.47 6.14 -31.74
C VAL A 774 -29.30 5.87 -30.77
N LEU A 775 -29.60 5.67 -29.49
CA LEU A 775 -28.60 5.33 -28.46
C LEU A 775 -27.95 3.96 -28.72
N LEU A 776 -28.73 2.94 -29.09
CA LEU A 776 -28.24 1.61 -29.42
C LEU A 776 -27.34 1.59 -30.67
N SER A 777 -27.67 2.37 -31.70
CA SER A 777 -26.85 2.45 -32.93
C SER A 777 -25.49 3.11 -32.69
N SER A 778 -25.40 3.98 -31.68
CA SER A 778 -24.16 4.68 -31.29
C SER A 778 -23.26 3.79 -30.43
N PHE A 779 -23.86 2.91 -29.61
CA PHE A 779 -23.15 2.00 -28.71
C PHE A 779 -22.38 0.88 -29.46
N ASN A 780 -22.94 0.37 -30.57
CA ASN A 780 -22.29 -0.66 -31.38
C ASN A 780 -21.08 -0.17 -32.19
N ARG A 781 -20.85 1.15 -32.28
CA ARG A 781 -19.81 1.72 -33.14
C ARG A 781 -18.51 2.10 -32.40
N TYR A 782 -18.54 2.12 -31.07
CA TYR A 782 -17.38 2.47 -30.25
C TYR A 782 -17.26 1.55 -29.03
N THR A 783 -16.38 0.57 -29.08
CA THR A 783 -15.75 0.02 -27.86
C THR A 783 -14.40 -0.61 -28.23
N PRO A 784 -13.35 -0.29 -27.45
CA PRO A 784 -13.02 -1.19 -26.35
C PRO A 784 -12.56 -0.44 -25.09
N ILE A 785 -13.46 -0.24 -24.11
CA ILE A 785 -13.12 0.03 -22.70
C ILE A 785 -14.20 -0.63 -21.83
N TRP A 786 -13.85 -1.68 -21.09
CA TRP A 786 -14.80 -2.56 -20.38
C TRP A 786 -15.10 -2.15 -18.93
N VAL A 787 -14.66 -0.97 -18.49
CA VAL A 787 -14.80 -0.51 -17.09
C VAL A 787 -16.12 0.25 -16.85
N GLU A 788 -16.81 0.72 -17.89
CA GLU A 788 -18.05 1.50 -17.72
C GLU A 788 -19.34 0.69 -17.92
N ALA A 789 -19.27 -0.53 -18.45
CA ALA A 789 -20.45 -1.35 -18.73
C ALA A 789 -21.21 -1.80 -17.47
N THR A 790 -20.51 -2.00 -16.35
CA THR A 790 -21.13 -2.39 -15.06
C THR A 790 -21.95 -1.26 -14.43
N GLY A 791 -21.54 -0.01 -14.64
CA GLY A 791 -22.30 1.17 -14.20
C GLY A 791 -23.60 1.36 -14.97
N TRP A 792 -23.57 1.10 -16.29
CA TRP A 792 -24.76 1.20 -17.15
C TRP A 792 -25.78 0.09 -16.90
N ILE A 793 -25.33 -1.13 -16.57
CA ILE A 793 -26.23 -2.23 -16.20
C ILE A 793 -26.91 -1.94 -14.85
N SER A 794 -26.19 -1.38 -13.87
CA SER A 794 -26.79 -0.92 -12.61
C SER A 794 -27.81 0.20 -12.86
N PHE A 795 -27.50 1.15 -13.76
CA PHE A 795 -28.39 2.24 -14.14
C PHE A 795 -29.67 1.77 -14.83
N LEU A 796 -29.60 0.73 -15.68
CA LEU A 796 -30.78 0.13 -16.30
C LEU A 796 -31.62 -0.68 -15.30
N TYR A 797 -30.98 -1.31 -14.31
CA TYR A 797 -31.66 -2.06 -13.25
C TYR A 797 -32.43 -1.13 -12.30
N ASP A 798 -31.88 0.05 -11.99
CA ASP A 798 -32.48 1.04 -11.10
C ASP A 798 -33.68 1.79 -11.73
N ILE A 799 -33.78 1.82 -13.05
CA ILE A 799 -34.86 2.56 -13.76
C ILE A 799 -36.08 1.69 -14.08
N HIS A 800 -35.92 0.38 -14.30
CA HIS A 800 -36.97 -0.48 -14.89
C HIS A 800 -37.27 -1.77 -14.12
N GLY A 801 -37.32 -1.71 -12.78
CA GLY A 801 -37.60 -2.86 -11.90
C GLY A 801 -38.49 -3.96 -12.50
N THR A 802 -37.99 -5.20 -12.39
CA THR A 802 -38.60 -6.48 -12.80
C THR A 802 -39.19 -6.49 -14.22
N GLY A 803 -38.31 -6.49 -15.22
CA GLY A 803 -38.65 -6.77 -16.63
C GLY A 803 -37.44 -6.93 -17.55
N THR A 804 -36.22 -7.01 -17.01
CA THR A 804 -34.95 -6.88 -17.74
C THR A 804 -34.35 -8.20 -18.23
N GLU A 805 -34.90 -9.36 -17.85
CA GLU A 805 -34.33 -10.67 -18.21
C GLU A 805 -34.56 -11.06 -19.69
N GLU A 806 -35.72 -10.79 -20.28
CA GLU A 806 -36.00 -11.10 -21.69
C GLU A 806 -35.19 -10.22 -22.65
N MET A 807 -34.90 -8.97 -22.25
CA MET A 807 -34.15 -8.02 -23.07
C MET A 807 -32.65 -8.35 -23.10
N LEU A 808 -32.07 -8.77 -21.97
CA LEU A 808 -30.67 -9.20 -21.85
C LEU A 808 -30.37 -10.51 -22.61
N SER A 809 -31.35 -11.42 -22.67
CA SER A 809 -31.27 -12.67 -23.46
C SER A 809 -31.09 -12.39 -24.96
N SER A 810 -31.79 -11.38 -25.51
CA SER A 810 -31.68 -11.01 -26.92
C SER A 810 -30.30 -10.42 -27.28
N VAL A 811 -29.70 -9.65 -26.35
CA VAL A 811 -28.42 -8.94 -26.52
C VAL A 811 -27.21 -9.88 -26.45
N LEU A 812 -27.29 -10.95 -25.64
CA LEU A 812 -26.17 -11.87 -25.42
C LEU A 812 -26.11 -13.06 -26.38
N SER A 813 -27.11 -13.22 -27.26
CA SER A 813 -27.20 -14.35 -28.20
C SER A 813 -26.15 -14.45 -29.33
N PRO A 814 -25.47 -13.38 -29.81
CA PRO A 814 -24.59 -13.51 -30.98
C PRO A 814 -23.08 -13.73 -30.71
N LEU A 815 -22.61 -13.86 -29.46
CA LEU A 815 -21.16 -13.98 -29.17
C LEU A 815 -20.74 -15.43 -28.88
N PRO A 816 -19.95 -16.09 -29.76
CA PRO A 816 -19.44 -17.43 -29.49
C PRO A 816 -18.25 -17.33 -28.52
N PHE A 817 -18.34 -18.08 -27.41
CA PHE A 817 -17.35 -18.26 -26.33
C PHE A 817 -17.24 -17.12 -25.28
N HIS A 818 -17.97 -17.26 -24.17
CA HIS A 818 -17.71 -16.52 -22.92
C HIS A 818 -18.04 -17.36 -21.66
N PRO A 819 -17.27 -17.26 -20.55
CA PRO A 819 -17.32 -18.17 -19.39
C PRO A 819 -18.61 -18.14 -18.54
N LEU A 820 -19.52 -17.19 -18.79
CA LEU A 820 -20.77 -17.07 -18.03
C LEU A 820 -21.87 -18.07 -18.46
N LYS A 821 -21.66 -18.81 -19.56
CA LYS A 821 -22.59 -19.87 -19.99
C LYS A 821 -22.63 -21.08 -19.03
N GLN A 822 -21.67 -21.21 -18.11
CA GLN A 822 -21.65 -22.29 -17.10
C GLN A 822 -22.44 -21.98 -15.83
N LEU A 823 -22.89 -20.73 -15.62
CA LEU A 823 -23.69 -20.36 -14.44
C LEU A 823 -25.20 -20.54 -14.63
N LEU A 824 -25.66 -20.88 -15.85
CA LEU A 824 -27.08 -21.05 -16.21
C LEU A 824 -27.50 -22.51 -16.46
N LEU A 825 -26.65 -23.48 -16.14
CA LEU A 825 -26.96 -24.90 -16.31
C LEU A 825 -26.57 -25.69 -15.06
N LEU A 826 -27.41 -25.68 -14.02
CA LEU A 826 -27.63 -26.78 -13.05
C LEU A 826 -28.99 -26.52 -12.34
N PRO A 827 -29.72 -27.58 -11.91
CA PRO A 827 -31.18 -27.64 -12.00
C PRO A 827 -31.94 -27.12 -10.78
N GLU A 828 -33.14 -26.61 -11.07
CA GLU A 828 -34.19 -26.21 -10.12
C GLU A 828 -34.48 -27.32 -9.11
N VAL A 829 -34.38 -27.01 -7.81
CA VAL A 829 -35.02 -27.78 -6.75
C VAL A 829 -36.30 -27.05 -6.37
N THR A 830 -37.41 -27.72 -6.69
CA THR A 830 -38.80 -27.35 -6.44
C THR A 830 -39.09 -27.17 -4.94
N GLU A 831 -39.67 -26.03 -4.55
CA GLU A 831 -40.39 -25.88 -3.29
C GLU A 831 -41.88 -26.20 -3.46
N SER A 832 -42.45 -26.91 -2.49
CA SER A 832 -43.89 -27.01 -2.23
C SER A 832 -44.13 -27.31 -0.72
N PRO A 833 -45.28 -26.93 -0.13
CA PRO A 833 -45.29 -25.92 0.93
C PRO A 833 -45.86 -26.38 2.29
N ALA A 834 -45.73 -25.47 3.27
CA ALA A 834 -46.59 -25.27 4.44
C ALA A 834 -46.52 -26.28 5.62
N THR A 835 -46.12 -25.77 6.78
CA THR A 835 -47.04 -25.58 7.92
C THR A 835 -46.51 -24.48 8.84
N ALA A 836 -47.37 -23.50 9.11
CA ALA A 836 -47.16 -22.45 10.09
C ALA A 836 -47.53 -22.98 11.48
N THR A 837 -46.66 -22.79 12.47
CA THR A 837 -47.09 -22.55 13.86
C THR A 837 -46.08 -21.66 14.59
N GLN A 838 -46.63 -20.54 15.03
CA GLN A 838 -46.17 -19.55 16.00
C GLN A 838 -45.12 -20.03 17.02
N ASN A 839 -44.03 -19.27 17.14
CA ASN A 839 -43.77 -18.49 18.36
C ASN A 839 -42.60 -17.52 18.16
N GLY A 840 -42.74 -16.34 18.77
CA GLY A 840 -42.01 -15.13 18.46
C GLY A 840 -40.56 -15.08 18.92
N GLY A 841 -39.85 -14.11 18.34
CA GLY A 841 -38.49 -13.73 18.71
C GLY A 841 -37.96 -12.76 17.68
N LEU A 842 -38.07 -11.46 17.99
CA LEU A 842 -37.28 -10.40 17.36
C LEU A 842 -35.82 -10.84 17.25
N PHE A 843 -35.15 -10.60 16.13
CA PHE A 843 -33.91 -9.81 16.10
C PHE A 843 -33.48 -9.53 14.65
N HIS A 844 -32.94 -8.32 14.50
CA HIS A 844 -32.45 -7.63 13.31
C HIS A 844 -31.44 -8.40 12.47
#